data_AF-A0A1M7YIL4-F1
#
_entry.id   AF-A0A1M7YIL4-F1
#
_cell.length_a   1.000
_cell.length_b   1.000
_cell.length_c   1.000
_cell.angle_alpha   90.00
_cell.angle_beta   90.00
_cell.angle_gamma   90.00
#
_symmetry.space_group_name_H-M   'P 1'
#
loop_
_entity.id
_entity.type
_entity.pdbx_description
1 polymer ?
#
loop_
_entity_poly.entity_id
_entity_poly.type
_entity_poly.pdbx_seq_one_letter_code
_entity_poly.pdbx_strand_id
1 'polypeptide(L)'
;MKNLFMKFLTVFLSLALLLTFLPVSVEKASAALTSKRLIVYFPDWAIYNAAHKSMTVSMIPWTKVTCVNHAFFEVDSSNKLATIDPDADFTRQFQHSTADLAGHFGEYKYYKTQYPNVKIMVSVGGWTRGQNFHKMALTPATRAVFIQSVVDFLKQYPFIDGIDIDWEYPGVDRAADPNDQYDKGCPGGPEDKQNFTSLFRELRQAYNNNGLSGKLLTTAIAAGYDKLELQEPNIYAQYLDWLNVMTFDFHGAWEQTTNNATPMYANPADPSGTSPIDIKNKYNVDYAMKNLRDNYGIPASKLNAATPYYSRGWVGVSGGTNGLFANATGPATGPWDNPSSPGGQYPYFQLKTMENSGGYVKYRDPVSNTPYLYNASQGIMLTYEDDISLAQKLDYINSNGFGGIMVWDISGDDNNFTMTNLIYSKIINNNLETVATPTFSPPGGTYVTSQSVAISCATPGATIRYTTNGTDPTPNSPVYTAPINLPGSNVTTTTTIRAIAFKSGMNDSFAASSTYTILDNTTVAPPTFSPDGGTFDSAQNVSISTLTNGAAIRYTTDGSAPTSASTLYTGPINVPTNTTMTIKAKAFKSGLNDSIEKSASFIVHNSISYLPWAPGTVYKIGDIASYNGIVYKCTFQHTSMTTWEPPNAQALWSVYNGGATGETVATPTFSPDSGNYTGTQNVIISCATSNAVIKYTTNGSTPTVNSATYTAPIAASSTATIKAVAFKSGAYDSNVASATYNIGTMQTVATPVISPPGGTYVSSQSLTVTCSTPGATVRYTLDGSEPTENSPIIGGSISISKTTTVKVKGFLTGMLSSATATAIYAIVPPTVATPVMTPGSGNYTSSQTVSITCATSGAVIRYTTDGSTPSASSTIYSNPIVVSQNTTIKAYATANGMTDSAVAAETYNFGTPVKLMLTISPASGTYTGPVSVAITCNYASATIRYTVDGSTPNPSSTVWTAPVTVSSSAAVKAYASAPGYLDSDIASAQYTITPAKVATPTFSPAAGSYQAAQTVTISCATSGATIRYTTDGTTPTSTSNIYSTPIDVTATTTIKAIAIYTGMTNSDVSSSTYTITPVIPAWGPNISYKTGDLVSYSGKTYKCVQGHTSLPGWEPSNVPALWQAQ
;
A
#
# COMPACT_ATOMS: atom_id res chain seq x y z
N MET A 1 32.59 -66.05 20.03
CA MET A 1 33.17 -64.90 19.30
C MET A 1 32.89 -64.87 17.79
N LYS A 2 32.50 -65.96 17.10
CA LYS A 2 32.01 -65.88 15.70
C LYS A 2 30.49 -65.65 15.54
N ASN A 3 29.68 -65.94 16.57
CA ASN A 3 28.22 -65.79 16.51
C ASN A 3 27.66 -64.40 16.91
N LEU A 4 28.49 -63.48 17.41
CA LEU A 4 28.09 -62.11 17.71
C LEU A 4 28.29 -61.16 16.52
N PHE A 5 29.20 -61.52 15.60
CA PHE A 5 29.49 -60.74 14.40
C PHE A 5 28.46 -60.95 13.27
N MET A 6 27.83 -62.13 13.21
CA MET A 6 26.79 -62.43 12.21
C MET A 6 25.39 -61.90 12.55
N LYS A 7 25.10 -61.54 13.81
CA LYS A 7 23.84 -60.85 14.17
C LYS A 7 23.89 -59.33 13.95
N PHE A 8 25.10 -58.75 13.84
CA PHE A 8 25.26 -57.34 13.51
C PHE A 8 25.13 -57.05 12.01
N LEU A 9 25.33 -58.03 11.13
CA LEU A 9 25.29 -57.84 9.68
C LEU A 9 23.87 -58.00 9.07
N THR A 10 22.99 -58.80 9.68
CA THR A 10 21.61 -59.01 9.18
C THR A 10 20.62 -57.94 9.62
N VAL A 11 20.94 -57.13 10.63
CA VAL A 11 20.12 -55.95 11.03
C VAL A 11 20.54 -54.70 10.24
N PHE A 12 21.76 -54.66 9.70
CA PHE A 12 22.23 -53.56 8.87
C PHE A 12 21.80 -53.65 7.39
N LEU A 13 21.51 -54.86 6.88
CA LEU A 13 21.12 -55.04 5.47
C LEU A 13 19.60 -54.99 5.21
N SER A 14 18.76 -55.14 6.24
CA SER A 14 17.30 -55.00 6.15
C SER A 14 16.80 -53.58 6.46
N LEU A 15 17.66 -52.69 6.96
CA LEU A 15 17.36 -51.25 7.10
C LEU A 15 17.83 -50.41 5.91
N ALA A 16 18.59 -51.00 4.98
CA ALA A 16 19.14 -50.33 3.80
C ALA A 16 18.29 -50.48 2.52
N LEU A 17 17.19 -51.24 2.54
CA LEU A 17 16.33 -51.49 1.37
C LEU A 17 14.85 -51.14 1.57
N LEU A 18 14.53 -50.34 2.59
CA LEU A 18 13.17 -49.82 2.82
C LEU A 18 13.16 -48.28 3.00
N LEU A 19 14.05 -47.58 2.28
CA LEU A 19 14.14 -46.11 2.27
C LEU A 19 14.30 -45.52 0.85
N THR A 20 13.75 -46.19 -0.16
CA THR A 20 13.62 -45.64 -1.51
C THR A 20 12.15 -45.69 -1.93
N PHE A 21 11.62 -44.53 -2.35
CA PHE A 21 10.21 -44.22 -2.68
C PHE A 21 9.30 -43.69 -1.55
N LEU A 22 9.80 -42.78 -0.73
CA LEU A 22 8.99 -41.63 -0.32
C LEU A 22 9.65 -40.37 -0.87
N PRO A 23 8.91 -39.45 -1.51
CA PRO A 23 9.49 -38.18 -1.93
C PRO A 23 9.81 -37.40 -0.65
N VAL A 24 11.07 -37.46 -0.24
CA VAL A 24 11.62 -36.46 0.67
C VAL A 24 11.67 -35.18 -0.15
N SER A 25 10.70 -34.31 0.09
CA SER A 25 10.81 -32.89 -0.23
C SER A 25 12.07 -32.40 0.48
N VAL A 26 13.17 -32.33 -0.25
CA VAL A 26 14.29 -31.49 0.14
C VAL A 26 13.72 -30.08 0.14
N GLU A 27 13.32 -29.57 1.31
CA GLU A 27 13.31 -28.14 1.52
C GLU A 27 14.74 -27.69 1.26
N LYS A 28 15.00 -27.26 0.02
CA LYS A 28 15.97 -26.22 -0.22
C LYS A 28 15.69 -25.20 0.88
N ALA A 29 16.69 -24.91 1.69
CA ALA A 29 16.80 -23.58 2.27
C ALA A 29 16.78 -22.63 1.07
N SER A 30 15.57 -22.24 0.67
CA SER A 30 15.33 -21.07 -0.13
C SER A 30 16.03 -19.99 0.68
N ALA A 31 17.08 -19.41 0.12
CA ALA A 31 17.39 -18.03 0.44
C ALA A 31 16.10 -17.27 0.14
N ALA A 32 15.24 -17.13 1.17
CA ALA A 32 13.99 -16.42 1.04
C ALA A 32 14.39 -14.97 0.77
N LEU A 33 14.41 -14.59 -0.50
CA LEU A 33 13.93 -13.29 -0.90
C LEU A 33 12.52 -13.20 -0.29
N THR A 34 12.42 -12.67 0.92
CA THR A 34 11.15 -12.46 1.60
C THR A 34 10.31 -11.61 0.66
N SER A 35 9.19 -12.15 0.18
CA SER A 35 8.31 -11.45 -0.75
C SER A 35 7.93 -10.09 -0.18
N LYS A 36 8.00 -9.04 -1.01
CA LYS A 36 7.52 -7.72 -0.64
C LYS A 36 6.03 -7.78 -0.28
N ARG A 37 5.56 -6.83 0.53
CA ARG A 37 4.18 -6.80 1.02
C ARG A 37 3.51 -5.46 0.70
N LEU A 38 2.23 -5.53 0.31
CA LEU A 38 1.29 -4.43 0.29
C LEU A 38 0.27 -4.69 1.41
N ILE A 39 0.35 -3.86 2.45
CA ILE A 39 -0.47 -3.95 3.66
C ILE A 39 -1.45 -2.79 3.62
N VAL A 40 -2.74 -3.06 3.73
CA VAL A 40 -3.78 -2.03 3.68
C VAL A 40 -4.54 -2.02 4.99
N TYR A 41 -4.76 -0.84 5.57
CA TYR A 41 -5.67 -0.67 6.70
C TYR A 41 -7.09 -0.52 6.16
N PHE A 42 -8.00 -1.36 6.65
CA PHE A 42 -9.44 -1.27 6.41
C PHE A 42 -10.13 -0.83 7.70
N PRO A 43 -10.64 0.42 7.77
CA PRO A 43 -11.35 0.90 8.94
C PRO A 43 -12.75 0.29 9.03
N ASP A 44 -13.12 -0.23 10.19
CA ASP A 44 -14.41 -0.84 10.49
C ASP A 44 -15.55 0.18 10.29
N TRP A 45 -15.31 1.45 10.61
CA TRP A 45 -16.27 2.52 10.43
C TRP A 45 -16.46 2.94 8.96
N ALA A 46 -15.67 2.42 8.01
CA ALA A 46 -15.75 2.79 6.59
C ALA A 46 -17.16 2.57 6.02
N ILE A 47 -17.90 1.60 6.54
CA ILE A 47 -19.24 1.23 6.08
C ILE A 47 -20.29 2.32 6.35
N TYR A 48 -20.08 3.17 7.34
CA TYR A 48 -21.10 4.15 7.79
C TYR A 48 -20.99 5.48 7.08
N ASN A 49 -19.79 5.85 6.61
CA ASN A 49 -19.51 7.19 6.15
C ASN A 49 -19.31 7.21 4.63
N ALA A 50 -20.14 7.99 3.93
CA ALA A 50 -20.00 8.23 2.50
C ALA A 50 -18.66 8.89 2.14
N ALA A 51 -18.02 9.63 3.06
CA ALA A 51 -16.67 10.15 2.88
C ALA A 51 -15.63 9.02 2.79
N HIS A 52 -15.87 7.87 3.43
CA HIS A 52 -15.11 6.62 3.26
C HIS A 52 -15.74 5.70 2.20
N LYS A 53 -16.55 6.27 1.28
CA LYS A 53 -17.25 5.59 0.18
C LYS A 53 -18.20 4.46 0.64
N SER A 54 -18.59 4.45 1.92
CA SER A 54 -19.34 3.34 2.52
C SER A 54 -18.68 1.98 2.22
N MET A 55 -17.34 1.96 2.23
CA MET A 55 -16.56 0.82 1.76
C MET A 55 -16.79 -0.39 2.66
N THR A 56 -17.11 -1.54 2.07
CA THR A 56 -17.25 -2.83 2.76
C THR A 56 -16.08 -3.75 2.46
N VAL A 57 -15.92 -4.82 3.24
CA VAL A 57 -14.88 -5.87 3.03
C VAL A 57 -14.91 -6.44 1.61
N SER A 58 -16.10 -6.54 1.01
CA SER A 58 -16.28 -7.04 -0.37
C SER A 58 -15.62 -6.18 -1.44
N MET A 59 -15.38 -4.90 -1.14
CA MET A 59 -14.82 -3.92 -2.06
C MET A 59 -13.29 -3.88 -2.03
N ILE A 60 -12.64 -4.57 -1.08
CA ILE A 60 -11.17 -4.65 -1.04
C ILE A 60 -10.68 -5.31 -2.34
N PRO A 61 -9.64 -4.75 -3.00
CA PRO A 61 -9.06 -5.35 -4.21
C PRO A 61 -8.19 -6.57 -3.85
N TRP A 62 -8.82 -7.65 -3.41
CA TRP A 62 -8.19 -8.85 -2.85
C TRP A 62 -7.09 -9.49 -3.72
N THR A 63 -7.15 -9.34 -5.05
CA THR A 63 -6.10 -9.83 -5.97
C THR A 63 -4.84 -8.98 -5.97
N LYS A 64 -4.89 -7.78 -5.39
CA LYS A 64 -3.82 -6.77 -5.45
C LYS A 64 -3.15 -6.54 -4.09
N VAL A 65 -3.75 -6.97 -2.99
CA VAL A 65 -3.23 -6.80 -1.63
C VAL A 65 -2.57 -8.09 -1.12
N THR A 66 -1.64 -7.96 -0.17
CA THR A 66 -1.02 -9.12 0.49
C THR A 66 -1.44 -9.28 1.94
N CYS A 67 -1.86 -8.19 2.58
CA CYS A 67 -2.28 -8.15 3.97
C CYS A 67 -3.36 -7.08 4.15
N VAL A 68 -4.40 -7.39 4.91
CA VAL A 68 -5.44 -6.46 5.37
C VAL A 68 -5.32 -6.35 6.88
N ASN A 69 -5.02 -5.15 7.37
CA ASN A 69 -5.10 -4.81 8.79
C ASN A 69 -6.49 -4.23 9.06
N HIS A 70 -7.32 -4.96 9.80
CA HIS A 70 -8.63 -4.50 10.19
C HIS A 70 -8.50 -3.54 11.38
N ALA A 71 -8.86 -2.27 11.14
CA ALA A 71 -8.75 -1.16 12.08
C ALA A 71 -10.14 -0.80 12.62
N PHE A 72 -10.38 -0.66 13.93
CA PHE A 72 -9.49 -1.04 15.00
C PHE A 72 -10.21 -1.85 16.06
N PHE A 73 -9.47 -2.75 16.67
CA PHE A 73 -9.79 -3.27 17.99
C PHE A 73 -9.11 -2.39 19.04
N GLU A 74 -9.50 -2.51 20.30
CA GLU A 74 -8.89 -1.81 21.42
C GLU A 74 -8.45 -2.77 22.53
N VAL A 75 -7.70 -2.22 23.48
CA VAL A 75 -7.51 -2.80 24.81
C VAL A 75 -8.62 -2.24 25.70
N ASP A 76 -9.50 -3.10 26.21
CA ASP A 76 -10.58 -2.68 27.08
C ASP A 76 -10.10 -2.31 28.50
N SER A 77 -11.02 -1.81 29.34
CA SER A 77 -10.72 -1.42 30.73
C SER A 77 -10.29 -2.59 31.64
N SER A 78 -10.57 -3.83 31.21
CA SER A 78 -10.18 -5.09 31.85
C SER A 78 -8.88 -5.66 31.28
N ASN A 79 -8.16 -4.91 30.46
CA ASN A 79 -6.92 -5.30 29.76
C ASN A 79 -7.11 -6.44 28.76
N LYS A 80 -8.28 -6.58 28.14
CA LYS A 80 -8.55 -7.60 27.11
C LYS A 80 -8.65 -6.98 25.73
N LEU A 81 -8.39 -7.78 24.71
CA LEU A 81 -8.71 -7.47 23.32
C LEU A 81 -10.23 -7.33 23.15
N ALA A 82 -10.69 -6.23 22.58
CA ALA A 82 -12.10 -5.97 22.31
C ALA A 82 -12.31 -5.25 20.97
N THR A 83 -13.44 -5.50 20.31
CA THR A 83 -13.89 -4.70 19.15
C THR A 83 -14.39 -3.33 19.62
N ILE A 84 -14.20 -2.29 18.81
CA ILE A 84 -14.80 -0.97 19.07
C ILE A 84 -16.21 -0.84 18.45
N ASP A 85 -16.57 -1.74 17.52
CA ASP A 85 -17.88 -1.79 16.87
C ASP A 85 -18.36 -3.25 16.67
N PRO A 86 -19.03 -3.83 17.69
CA PRO A 86 -19.60 -5.17 17.58
C PRO A 86 -20.61 -5.33 16.44
N ASP A 87 -21.29 -4.26 16.01
CA ASP A 87 -22.25 -4.36 14.92
C ASP A 87 -21.53 -4.56 13.59
N ALA A 88 -20.61 -3.67 13.27
CA ALA A 88 -19.82 -3.76 12.04
C ALA A 88 -19.07 -5.10 11.94
N ASP A 89 -18.47 -5.54 13.04
CA ASP A 89 -17.55 -6.67 13.02
C ASP A 89 -18.24 -8.03 13.07
N PHE A 90 -19.35 -8.15 13.81
CA PHE A 90 -19.92 -9.47 14.12
C PHE A 90 -21.41 -9.65 13.80
N THR A 91 -22.24 -8.59 13.81
CA THR A 91 -23.71 -8.78 13.72
C THR A 91 -24.37 -8.20 12.49
N ARG A 92 -23.79 -7.17 11.87
CA ARG A 92 -24.34 -6.53 10.67
C ARG A 92 -24.43 -7.52 9.53
N GLN A 93 -25.58 -7.54 8.86
CA GLN A 93 -25.82 -8.48 7.77
C GLN A 93 -25.17 -7.98 6.48
N PHE A 94 -24.23 -8.78 5.97
CA PHE A 94 -23.63 -8.67 4.64
C PHE A 94 -23.91 -9.94 3.82
N GLN A 95 -23.53 -9.93 2.55
CA GLN A 95 -23.84 -10.99 1.58
C GLN A 95 -23.42 -12.39 2.06
N HIS A 96 -22.28 -12.51 2.72
CA HIS A 96 -21.70 -13.79 3.16
C HIS A 96 -21.88 -14.04 4.66
N SER A 97 -22.79 -13.32 5.31
CA SER A 97 -23.16 -13.58 6.70
C SER A 97 -23.78 -14.96 6.86
N THR A 98 -23.43 -15.63 7.95
CA THR A 98 -23.97 -16.93 8.34
C THR A 98 -24.72 -16.81 9.66
N ALA A 99 -25.50 -17.82 10.03
CA ALA A 99 -26.20 -17.84 11.32
C ALA A 99 -25.24 -17.72 12.52
N ASP A 100 -24.02 -18.24 12.38
CA ASP A 100 -23.02 -18.28 13.46
C ASP A 100 -22.03 -17.10 13.44
N LEU A 101 -21.93 -16.37 12.33
CA LEU A 101 -20.99 -15.26 12.16
C LEU A 101 -21.42 -14.34 11.02
N ALA A 102 -21.65 -13.07 11.33
CA ALA A 102 -21.97 -11.99 10.38
C ALA A 102 -20.88 -10.89 10.44
N GLY A 103 -21.20 -9.68 9.99
CA GLY A 103 -20.31 -8.53 10.00
C GLY A 103 -19.07 -8.71 9.11
N HIS A 104 -18.06 -7.89 9.35
CA HIS A 104 -16.76 -7.97 8.67
C HIS A 104 -16.12 -9.35 8.82
N PHE A 105 -16.25 -10.00 9.98
CA PHE A 105 -15.64 -11.30 10.24
C PHE A 105 -16.31 -12.43 9.44
N GLY A 106 -17.62 -12.33 9.18
CA GLY A 106 -18.32 -13.21 8.24
C GLY A 106 -17.78 -13.06 6.81
N GLU A 107 -17.62 -11.83 6.34
CA GLU A 107 -17.04 -11.53 5.02
C GLU A 107 -15.58 -12.00 4.92
N TYR A 108 -14.74 -11.72 5.93
CA TYR A 108 -13.34 -12.17 5.95
C TYR A 108 -13.22 -13.69 5.91
N LYS A 109 -14.06 -14.41 6.66
CA LYS A 109 -14.10 -15.88 6.62
C LYS A 109 -14.36 -16.37 5.19
N TYR A 110 -15.28 -15.73 4.46
CA TYR A 110 -15.54 -16.05 3.06
C TYR A 110 -14.36 -15.68 2.15
N TYR A 111 -13.88 -14.43 2.18
CA TYR A 111 -12.80 -13.98 1.28
C TYR A 111 -11.48 -14.70 1.51
N LYS A 112 -11.21 -15.16 2.73
CA LYS A 112 -10.05 -16.00 3.02
C LYS A 112 -10.07 -17.34 2.26
N THR A 113 -11.26 -17.88 1.97
CA THR A 113 -11.39 -19.10 1.13
C THR A 113 -11.08 -18.82 -0.34
N GLN A 114 -11.36 -17.60 -0.81
CA GLN A 114 -11.12 -17.19 -2.20
C GLN A 114 -9.67 -16.74 -2.42
N TYR A 115 -9.07 -16.12 -1.40
CA TYR A 115 -7.74 -15.53 -1.43
C TYR A 115 -6.88 -16.03 -0.26
N PRO A 116 -6.54 -17.34 -0.23
CA PRO A 116 -5.88 -17.96 0.93
C PRO A 116 -4.50 -17.38 1.26
N ASN A 117 -3.85 -16.75 0.28
CA ASN A 117 -2.53 -16.14 0.44
C ASN A 117 -2.57 -14.73 1.05
N VAL A 118 -3.71 -14.04 1.00
CA VAL A 118 -3.86 -12.71 1.62
C VAL A 118 -3.97 -12.89 3.12
N LYS A 119 -3.18 -12.15 3.88
CA LYS A 119 -3.19 -12.17 5.35
C LYS A 119 -4.27 -11.23 5.88
N ILE A 120 -5.02 -11.67 6.88
CA ILE A 120 -6.04 -10.87 7.54
C ILE A 120 -5.60 -10.72 9.00
N MET A 121 -5.28 -9.49 9.39
CA MET A 121 -4.77 -9.13 10.70
C MET A 121 -5.82 -8.30 11.44
N VAL A 122 -5.84 -8.38 12.76
CA VAL A 122 -6.57 -7.42 13.60
C VAL A 122 -5.58 -6.41 14.15
N SER A 123 -5.80 -5.13 13.85
CA SER A 123 -5.01 -4.03 14.38
C SER A 123 -5.63 -3.51 15.67
N VAL A 124 -4.83 -3.48 16.73
CA VAL A 124 -5.27 -3.08 18.07
C VAL A 124 -4.69 -1.72 18.39
N GLY A 125 -5.54 -0.75 18.72
CA GLY A 125 -5.12 0.61 19.08
C GLY A 125 -5.40 1.62 17.98
N GLY A 126 -4.32 2.24 17.49
CA GLY A 126 -4.35 3.46 16.69
C GLY A 126 -4.49 4.71 17.55
N TRP A 127 -4.40 5.88 16.89
CA TRP A 127 -4.40 7.20 17.54
C TRP A 127 -5.46 7.36 18.64
N THR A 128 -6.73 7.02 18.40
CA THR A 128 -7.85 7.34 19.30
C THR A 128 -8.17 6.26 20.35
N ARG A 129 -7.47 5.11 20.35
CA ARG A 129 -7.73 3.97 21.26
C ARG A 129 -6.50 3.61 22.10
N GLY A 130 -5.67 4.61 22.41
CA GLY A 130 -4.43 4.42 23.15
C GLY A 130 -4.59 4.24 24.68
N GLN A 131 -5.76 4.54 25.23
CA GLN A 131 -5.91 4.90 26.66
C GLN A 131 -5.54 3.80 27.66
N ASN A 132 -5.59 2.53 27.24
CA ASN A 132 -5.36 1.37 28.12
C ASN A 132 -4.03 0.66 27.85
N PHE A 133 -3.24 1.04 26.85
CA PHE A 133 -1.99 0.34 26.54
C PHE A 133 -0.99 0.37 27.69
N HIS A 134 -0.72 1.56 28.24
CA HIS A 134 0.21 1.72 29.35
C HIS A 134 -0.18 0.84 30.55
N LYS A 135 -1.44 0.93 30.99
CA LYS A 135 -1.98 0.10 32.09
C LYS A 135 -1.86 -1.40 31.78
N MET A 136 -2.18 -1.81 30.57
CA MET A 136 -2.10 -3.21 30.15
C MET A 136 -0.65 -3.70 30.13
N ALA A 137 0.27 -2.91 29.61
CA ALA A 137 1.68 -3.26 29.46
C ALA A 137 2.46 -3.22 30.79
N LEU A 138 1.98 -2.43 31.77
CA LEU A 138 2.69 -2.07 33.00
C LEU A 138 3.27 -3.25 33.79
N THR A 139 2.54 -4.36 33.90
CA THR A 139 2.95 -5.52 34.70
C THR A 139 2.83 -6.83 33.91
N PRO A 140 3.61 -7.87 34.25
CA PRO A 140 3.42 -9.19 33.65
C PRO A 140 1.99 -9.74 33.81
N ALA A 141 1.32 -9.45 34.93
CA ALA A 141 -0.03 -9.93 35.19
C ALA A 141 -1.07 -9.28 34.26
N THR A 142 -0.98 -7.96 34.04
CA THR A 142 -1.88 -7.24 33.14
C THR A 142 -1.61 -7.60 31.67
N ARG A 143 -0.34 -7.81 31.28
CA ARG A 143 0.02 -8.33 29.96
C ARG A 143 -0.53 -9.73 29.74
N ALA A 144 -0.43 -10.62 30.73
CA ALA A 144 -0.95 -11.98 30.62
C ALA A 144 -2.46 -12.03 30.35
N VAL A 145 -3.24 -11.09 30.92
CA VAL A 145 -4.68 -10.97 30.63
C VAL A 145 -4.93 -10.64 29.16
N PHE A 146 -4.23 -9.64 28.64
CA PHE A 146 -4.33 -9.26 27.23
C PHE A 146 -3.89 -10.40 26.31
N ILE A 147 -2.72 -10.97 26.56
CA ILE A 147 -2.14 -12.06 25.78
C ILE A 147 -3.07 -13.27 25.74
N GLN A 148 -3.69 -13.64 26.87
CA GLN A 148 -4.63 -14.75 26.90
C GLN A 148 -5.89 -14.43 26.05
N SER A 149 -6.42 -13.21 26.15
CA SER A 149 -7.57 -12.81 25.31
C SER A 149 -7.25 -12.84 23.81
N VAL A 150 -6.01 -12.48 23.42
CA VAL A 150 -5.53 -12.60 22.03
C VAL A 150 -5.45 -14.07 21.60
N VAL A 151 -4.92 -14.96 22.45
CA VAL A 151 -4.85 -16.40 22.15
C VAL A 151 -6.25 -16.99 21.98
N ASP A 152 -7.18 -16.65 22.87
CA ASP A 152 -8.56 -17.13 22.80
C ASP A 152 -9.25 -16.65 21.53
N PHE A 153 -9.07 -15.36 21.17
CA PHE A 153 -9.59 -14.77 19.95
C PHE A 153 -9.07 -15.46 18.68
N LEU A 154 -7.75 -15.69 18.59
CA LEU A 154 -7.16 -16.36 17.42
C LEU A 154 -7.56 -17.84 17.30
N LYS A 155 -7.90 -18.49 18.41
CA LYS A 155 -8.48 -19.85 18.42
C LYS A 155 -9.94 -19.82 17.99
N GLN A 156 -10.70 -18.81 18.41
CA GLN A 156 -12.10 -18.62 18.02
C GLN A 156 -12.24 -18.29 16.52
N TYR A 157 -11.33 -17.48 15.98
CA TYR A 157 -11.33 -17.05 14.58
C TYR A 157 -10.06 -17.51 13.85
N PRO A 158 -9.93 -18.81 13.52
CA PRO A 158 -8.70 -19.37 12.98
C PRO A 158 -8.33 -18.86 11.58
N PHE A 159 -9.25 -18.19 10.87
CA PHE A 159 -9.00 -17.55 9.57
C PHE A 159 -8.29 -16.19 9.68
N ILE A 160 -8.22 -15.60 10.88
CA ILE A 160 -7.40 -14.42 11.17
C ILE A 160 -5.94 -14.88 11.30
N ASP A 161 -5.03 -14.28 10.54
CA ASP A 161 -3.64 -14.68 10.46
C ASP A 161 -2.76 -14.14 11.58
N GLY A 162 -3.21 -13.15 12.36
CA GLY A 162 -2.40 -12.57 13.43
C GLY A 162 -2.92 -11.27 14.01
N ILE A 163 -2.10 -10.65 14.86
CA ILE A 163 -2.38 -9.37 15.52
C ILE A 163 -1.31 -8.34 15.14
N ASP A 164 -1.77 -7.12 14.89
CA ASP A 164 -0.94 -5.91 14.76
C ASP A 164 -1.17 -5.02 15.99
N ILE A 165 -0.11 -4.63 16.69
CA ILE A 165 -0.20 -3.70 17.82
C ILE A 165 0.15 -2.30 17.35
N ASP A 166 -0.78 -1.36 17.48
CA ASP A 166 -0.63 0.03 17.09
C ASP A 166 -0.76 0.94 18.33
N TRP A 167 0.28 0.96 19.16
CA TRP A 167 0.34 1.79 20.36
C TRP A 167 0.98 3.13 20.00
N GLU A 168 0.21 4.22 20.11
CA GLU A 168 0.61 5.57 19.75
C GLU A 168 0.66 6.56 20.94
N TYR A 169 1.76 6.69 21.69
CA TYR A 169 3.03 5.95 21.56
C TYR A 169 3.58 5.53 22.94
N PRO A 170 4.28 4.37 23.04
CA PRO A 170 4.99 3.98 24.25
C PRO A 170 5.91 5.11 24.75
N GLY A 171 5.80 5.47 26.02
CA GLY A 171 6.62 6.50 26.66
C GLY A 171 6.14 7.93 26.44
N VAL A 172 5.08 8.15 25.65
CA VAL A 172 4.44 9.45 25.47
C VAL A 172 3.17 9.51 26.29
N ASP A 173 3.08 10.51 27.17
CA ASP A 173 1.86 10.80 27.92
C ASP A 173 1.01 11.83 27.16
N ARG A 174 -0.02 11.35 26.45
CA ARG A 174 -0.91 12.16 25.61
C ARG A 174 -2.30 12.23 26.23
N ALA A 175 -2.77 13.44 26.51
CA ALA A 175 -4.14 13.66 26.96
C ALA A 175 -5.17 13.34 25.85
N ALA A 176 -6.39 12.99 26.26
CA ALA A 176 -7.54 12.91 25.37
C ALA A 176 -7.82 14.26 24.69
N ASP A 177 -8.29 14.23 23.45
CA ASP A 177 -8.72 15.46 22.78
C ASP A 177 -10.08 15.89 23.37
N PRO A 178 -10.17 17.08 23.99
CA PRO A 178 -11.44 17.55 24.55
C PRO A 178 -12.54 17.78 23.50
N ASN A 179 -12.19 17.92 22.22
CA ASN A 179 -13.10 18.18 21.12
C ASN A 179 -13.43 16.94 20.28
N ASP A 180 -12.80 15.81 20.57
CA ASP A 180 -13.10 14.53 19.93
C ASP A 180 -13.44 13.48 21.00
N GLN A 181 -14.73 13.18 21.12
CA GLN A 181 -15.22 12.17 22.06
C GLN A 181 -14.64 10.77 21.81
N TYR A 182 -14.10 10.51 20.62
CA TYR A 182 -13.49 9.23 20.29
C TYR A 182 -12.01 9.20 20.64
N ASP A 183 -11.29 10.31 20.68
CA ASP A 183 -9.88 10.32 21.10
C ASP A 183 -9.78 10.23 22.62
N LYS A 184 -9.47 9.03 23.11
CA LYS A 184 -9.36 8.74 24.54
C LYS A 184 -7.98 9.06 25.13
N GLY A 185 -7.06 9.62 24.35
CA GLY A 185 -5.68 9.85 24.75
C GLY A 185 -4.84 8.58 24.79
N CYS A 186 -3.59 8.73 25.19
CA CYS A 186 -2.63 7.65 25.39
C CYS A 186 -1.76 7.98 26.60
N PRO A 187 -2.19 7.61 27.83
CA PRO A 187 -1.33 7.69 29.00
C PRO A 187 -0.05 6.90 28.76
N GLY A 188 1.08 7.39 29.25
CA GLY A 188 2.39 6.77 29.05
C GLY A 188 3.41 7.12 30.12
N GLY A 189 4.48 6.33 30.20
CA GLY A 189 5.56 6.50 31.18
C GLY A 189 6.88 5.90 30.71
N PRO A 190 8.03 6.27 31.30
CA PRO A 190 9.35 5.79 30.88
C PRO A 190 9.50 4.26 30.91
N GLU A 191 8.74 3.56 31.75
CA GLU A 191 8.68 2.10 31.85
C GLU A 191 8.10 1.43 30.60
N ASP A 192 7.35 2.16 29.77
CA ASP A 192 6.80 1.65 28.51
C ASP A 192 7.90 1.15 27.58
N LYS A 193 9.10 1.74 27.68
CA LYS A 193 10.29 1.33 26.92
C LYS A 193 10.54 -0.17 27.02
N GLN A 194 10.64 -0.71 28.24
CA GLN A 194 10.88 -2.13 28.48
C GLN A 194 9.58 -2.96 28.47
N ASN A 195 8.45 -2.36 28.83
CA ASN A 195 7.16 -3.05 28.86
C ASN A 195 6.64 -3.37 27.46
N PHE A 196 6.89 -2.50 26.47
CA PHE A 196 6.56 -2.77 25.07
C PHE A 196 7.38 -3.94 24.52
N THR A 197 8.68 -3.99 24.81
CA THR A 197 9.54 -5.14 24.49
C THR A 197 9.05 -6.43 25.15
N SER A 198 8.68 -6.35 26.42
CA SER A 198 8.20 -7.50 27.19
C SER A 198 6.87 -8.02 26.65
N LEU A 199 5.97 -7.14 26.24
CA LEU A 199 4.71 -7.49 25.60
C LEU A 199 4.92 -8.34 24.35
N PHE A 200 5.79 -7.92 23.42
CA PHE A 200 6.03 -8.70 22.20
C PHE A 200 6.75 -10.03 22.44
N ARG A 201 7.71 -10.06 23.38
CA ARG A 201 8.37 -11.30 23.80
C ARG A 201 7.34 -12.30 24.32
N GLU A 202 6.44 -11.85 25.20
CA GLU A 202 5.44 -12.70 25.84
C GLU A 202 4.32 -13.10 24.88
N LEU A 203 3.88 -12.22 23.97
CA LEU A 203 2.95 -12.57 22.87
C LEU A 203 3.53 -13.67 21.98
N ARG A 204 4.78 -13.51 21.52
CA ARG A 204 5.42 -14.53 20.67
C ARG A 204 5.60 -15.86 21.41
N GLN A 205 5.97 -15.82 22.69
CA GLN A 205 6.05 -17.01 23.53
C GLN A 205 4.68 -17.69 23.68
N ALA A 206 3.61 -16.91 23.92
CA ALA A 206 2.25 -17.43 24.02
C ALA A 206 1.78 -18.06 22.71
N TYR A 207 2.11 -17.47 21.56
CA TYR A 207 1.81 -18.06 20.25
C TYR A 207 2.46 -19.43 20.10
N ASN A 208 3.76 -19.53 20.38
CA ASN A 208 4.50 -20.79 20.30
C ASN A 208 3.93 -21.86 21.25
N ASN A 209 3.59 -21.47 22.48
CA ASN A 209 3.06 -22.39 23.50
C ASN A 209 1.63 -22.86 23.22
N ASN A 210 0.89 -22.17 22.36
CA ASN A 210 -0.52 -22.46 22.09
C ASN A 210 -0.78 -23.00 20.66
N GLY A 211 0.26 -23.44 19.95
CA GLY A 211 0.13 -23.96 18.58
C GLY A 211 -0.21 -22.87 17.55
N LEU A 212 0.08 -21.61 17.86
CA LEU A 212 -0.15 -20.44 17.02
C LEU A 212 1.17 -19.89 16.45
N SER A 213 2.25 -20.67 16.40
CA SER A 213 3.55 -20.23 15.89
C SER A 213 3.52 -19.77 14.42
N GLY A 214 2.54 -20.26 13.64
CA GLY A 214 2.27 -19.80 12.28
C GLY A 214 1.42 -18.52 12.16
N LYS A 215 0.96 -17.95 13.30
CA LYS A 215 0.28 -16.65 13.33
C LYS A 215 1.30 -15.53 13.35
N LEU A 216 0.93 -14.44 12.69
CA LEU A 216 1.75 -13.25 12.53
C LEU A 216 1.61 -12.32 13.73
N LEU A 217 2.70 -11.67 14.10
CA LEU A 217 2.74 -10.62 15.11
C LEU A 217 3.50 -9.43 14.55
N THR A 218 2.80 -8.32 14.39
CA THR A 218 3.31 -7.10 13.75
C THR A 218 3.02 -5.89 14.63
N THR A 219 3.55 -4.74 14.25
CA THR A 219 3.28 -3.49 14.94
C THR A 219 3.43 -2.32 13.98
N ALA A 220 2.56 -1.31 14.12
CA ALA A 220 2.78 0.01 13.58
C ALA A 220 3.60 0.85 14.59
N ILE A 221 4.62 1.55 14.08
CA ILE A 221 5.54 2.37 14.90
C ILE A 221 5.69 3.76 14.32
N ALA A 222 6.00 4.72 15.19
CA ALA A 222 6.32 6.08 14.82
C ALA A 222 7.53 6.14 13.87
N ALA A 223 7.48 7.04 12.88
CA ALA A 223 8.64 7.40 12.08
C ALA A 223 9.55 8.45 12.76
N GLY A 224 9.02 9.16 13.77
CA GLY A 224 9.77 10.14 14.56
C GLY A 224 10.86 9.53 15.42
N TYR A 225 12.10 9.97 15.25
CA TYR A 225 13.24 9.43 15.98
C TYR A 225 13.13 9.60 17.50
N ASP A 226 12.59 10.73 17.96
CA ASP A 226 12.39 11.05 19.37
C ASP A 226 11.39 10.10 20.03
N LYS A 227 10.40 9.59 19.29
CA LYS A 227 9.47 8.57 19.75
C LYS A 227 10.13 7.19 19.82
N LEU A 228 10.97 6.87 18.83
CA LEU A 228 11.73 5.61 18.79
C LEU A 228 12.77 5.52 19.92
N GLU A 229 13.34 6.65 20.36
CA GLU A 229 14.30 6.70 21.49
C GLU A 229 13.65 6.32 22.84
N LEU A 230 12.34 6.47 22.96
CA LEU A 230 11.54 6.02 24.12
C LEU A 230 11.23 4.52 24.09
N GLN A 231 11.71 3.79 23.07
CA GLN A 231 11.46 2.37 22.86
C GLN A 231 12.76 1.58 22.69
N GLU A 232 12.64 0.27 22.40
CA GLU A 232 13.78 -0.62 22.09
C GLU A 232 13.60 -1.40 20.76
N PRO A 233 13.48 -0.73 19.60
CA PRO A 233 13.21 -1.40 18.32
C PRO A 233 14.20 -2.51 17.96
N ASN A 234 15.47 -2.30 18.27
CA ASN A 234 16.55 -3.27 18.08
C ASN A 234 16.34 -4.57 18.90
N ILE A 235 15.60 -4.51 20.01
CA ILE A 235 15.32 -5.66 20.86
C ILE A 235 14.02 -6.33 20.45
N TYR A 236 12.92 -5.59 20.36
CA TYR A 236 11.61 -6.21 20.15
C TYR A 236 11.37 -6.68 18.70
N ALA A 237 12.08 -6.12 17.70
CA ALA A 237 11.94 -6.51 16.30
C ALA A 237 12.21 -8.00 16.03
N GLN A 238 12.96 -8.68 16.91
CA GLN A 238 13.21 -10.12 16.80
C GLN A 238 11.96 -10.97 17.03
N TYR A 239 11.00 -10.49 17.83
CA TYR A 239 9.76 -11.22 18.14
C TYR A 239 8.66 -11.00 17.10
N LEU A 240 8.83 -10.00 16.24
CA LEU A 240 7.88 -9.58 15.23
C LEU A 240 8.17 -10.21 13.88
N ASP A 241 7.14 -10.36 13.04
CA ASP A 241 7.32 -10.73 11.64
C ASP A 241 7.80 -9.54 10.81
N TRP A 242 7.23 -8.35 11.04
CA TRP A 242 7.65 -7.08 10.46
C TRP A 242 7.10 -5.88 11.27
N LEU A 243 7.58 -4.69 10.90
CA LEU A 243 7.16 -3.40 11.45
C LEU A 243 6.60 -2.52 10.33
N ASN A 244 5.48 -1.87 10.59
CA ASN A 244 4.87 -0.87 9.72
C ASN A 244 5.29 0.52 10.23
N VAL A 245 6.20 1.19 9.52
CA VAL A 245 6.73 2.50 9.93
C VAL A 245 5.82 3.58 9.35
N MET A 246 5.14 4.33 10.22
CA MET A 246 4.18 5.37 9.84
C MET A 246 4.88 6.60 9.27
N THR A 247 5.43 6.48 8.06
CA THR A 247 6.21 7.52 7.38
C THR A 247 5.32 8.58 6.71
N PHE A 248 4.37 9.10 7.49
CA PHE A 248 3.44 10.18 7.18
C PHE A 248 3.14 10.93 8.48
N ASP A 249 2.30 11.96 8.42
CA ASP A 249 2.02 12.85 9.56
C ASP A 249 3.29 13.46 10.18
N PHE A 250 4.31 13.68 9.34
CA PHE A 250 5.51 14.40 9.75
C PHE A 250 5.22 15.87 10.05
N HIS A 251 4.28 16.46 9.31
CA HIS A 251 3.79 17.81 9.50
C HIS A 251 2.27 17.88 9.30
N GLY A 252 1.63 18.81 10.00
CA GLY A 252 0.19 19.01 9.97
C GLY A 252 -0.22 20.26 10.73
N ALA A 253 -1.52 20.51 10.80
CA ALA A 253 -2.05 21.77 11.32
C ALA A 253 -1.98 21.96 12.85
N TRP A 254 -1.32 21.04 13.56
CA TRP A 254 -0.76 21.32 14.88
C TRP A 254 0.38 22.35 14.82
N GLU A 255 0.94 22.60 13.63
CA GLU A 255 1.92 23.66 13.35
C GLU A 255 1.24 24.89 12.72
N GLN A 256 1.74 26.08 13.05
CA GLN A 256 1.32 27.34 12.40
C GLN A 256 2.03 27.60 11.07
N THR A 257 2.97 26.74 10.69
CA THR A 257 3.70 26.82 9.44
C THR A 257 3.35 25.63 8.59
N THR A 258 2.94 25.91 7.35
CA THR A 258 2.62 24.88 6.37
C THR A 258 3.87 24.12 5.93
N ASN A 259 3.74 22.80 5.80
CA ASN A 259 4.85 21.93 5.42
C ASN A 259 4.32 20.62 4.79
N ASN A 260 5.21 19.68 4.45
CA ASN A 260 4.89 18.44 3.77
C ASN A 260 4.54 17.33 4.78
N ALA A 261 3.41 16.63 4.63
CA ALA A 261 3.02 15.60 5.60
C ALA A 261 3.78 14.28 5.44
N THR A 262 4.38 14.01 4.28
CA THR A 262 5.11 12.75 3.99
C THR A 262 6.39 12.95 3.16
N PRO A 263 7.27 13.92 3.52
CA PRO A 263 8.47 14.23 2.73
C PRO A 263 9.42 13.02 2.60
N MET A 264 9.84 12.73 1.36
CA MET A 264 10.80 11.65 1.09
C MET A 264 12.16 11.94 1.75
N TYR A 265 12.62 13.18 1.61
CA TYR A 265 13.94 13.65 2.04
C TYR A 265 13.82 14.94 2.84
N ALA A 266 14.83 15.21 3.68
CA ALA A 266 14.97 16.48 4.39
C ALA A 266 15.08 17.64 3.39
N ASN A 267 14.31 18.72 3.63
CA ASN A 267 14.38 19.93 2.82
C ASN A 267 15.22 21.00 3.55
N PRO A 268 16.34 21.48 2.99
CA PRO A 268 17.12 22.56 3.60
C PRO A 268 16.34 23.86 3.83
N ALA A 269 15.26 24.09 3.08
CA ALA A 269 14.37 25.24 3.23
C ALA A 269 13.26 25.02 4.28
N ASP A 270 13.14 23.82 4.85
CA ASP A 270 12.19 23.56 5.93
C ASP A 270 12.48 24.51 7.13
N PRO A 271 11.47 25.29 7.58
CA PRO A 271 11.62 26.27 8.66
C PRO A 271 11.57 25.65 10.07
N SER A 272 11.34 24.35 10.19
CA SER A 272 11.25 23.63 11.45
C SER A 272 12.56 23.70 12.25
N GLY A 273 12.42 23.63 13.58
CA GLY A 273 13.56 23.69 14.50
C GLY A 273 14.46 22.46 14.42
N THR A 274 15.72 22.64 14.83
CA THR A 274 16.70 21.56 15.03
C THR A 274 16.92 21.23 16.52
N SER A 275 16.28 21.97 17.43
CA SER A 275 16.43 21.85 18.88
C SER A 275 15.13 22.25 19.59
N PRO A 276 14.73 21.55 20.68
CA PRO A 276 15.38 20.38 21.28
C PRO A 276 15.21 19.09 20.47
N ILE A 277 14.28 19.08 19.51
CA ILE A 277 14.04 17.97 18.58
C ILE A 277 14.43 18.43 17.17
N ASP A 278 15.18 17.60 16.47
CA ASP A 278 15.65 17.90 15.12
C ASP A 278 14.62 17.53 14.06
N ILE A 279 13.59 18.37 13.93
CA ILE A 279 12.46 18.08 13.05
C ILE A 279 12.89 18.18 11.59
N LYS A 280 13.51 19.30 11.26
CA LYS A 280 13.96 19.68 9.93
C LYS A 280 14.75 18.58 9.21
N ASN A 281 15.68 17.93 9.91
CA ASN A 281 16.57 16.97 9.26
C ASN A 281 16.09 15.51 9.40
N LYS A 282 15.18 15.20 10.32
CA LYS A 282 14.89 13.81 10.72
C LYS A 282 13.44 13.36 10.55
N TYR A 283 12.47 14.25 10.41
CA TYR A 283 11.08 13.89 10.09
C TYR A 283 10.88 13.78 8.58
N ASN A 284 11.45 12.73 7.99
CA ASN A 284 11.29 12.36 6.59
C ASN A 284 11.42 10.85 6.41
N VAL A 285 10.92 10.32 5.28
CA VAL A 285 10.91 8.88 4.99
C VAL A 285 12.32 8.30 5.00
N ASP A 286 13.30 8.97 4.36
CA ASP A 286 14.66 8.44 4.23
C ASP A 286 15.35 8.27 5.59
N TYR A 287 15.31 9.30 6.43
CA TYR A 287 15.89 9.25 7.76
C TYR A 287 15.22 8.18 8.62
N ALA A 288 13.89 8.17 8.70
CA ALA A 288 13.15 7.23 9.54
C ALA A 288 13.49 5.77 9.20
N MET A 289 13.46 5.43 7.91
CA MET A 289 13.71 4.08 7.43
C MET A 289 15.18 3.65 7.60
N LYS A 290 16.13 4.54 7.29
CA LYS A 290 17.57 4.27 7.49
C LYS A 290 17.95 4.20 8.96
N ASN A 291 17.35 5.02 9.83
CA ASN A 291 17.61 4.99 11.26
C ASN A 291 17.27 3.60 11.85
N LEU A 292 16.10 3.06 11.51
CA LEU A 292 15.68 1.71 11.94
C LEU A 292 16.59 0.60 11.38
N ARG A 293 17.00 0.72 10.11
CA ARG A 293 17.86 -0.28 9.47
C ARG A 293 19.31 -0.24 9.98
N ASP A 294 19.90 0.94 9.98
CA ASP A 294 21.34 1.14 10.12
C ASP A 294 21.74 1.37 11.59
N ASN A 295 20.95 2.14 12.35
CA ASN A 295 21.26 2.45 13.76
C ASN A 295 20.63 1.45 14.73
N TYR A 296 19.40 0.99 14.48
CA TYR A 296 18.76 -0.05 15.28
C TYR A 296 19.04 -1.47 14.76
N GLY A 297 19.71 -1.63 13.62
CA GLY A 297 20.13 -2.93 13.09
C GLY A 297 18.97 -3.83 12.65
N ILE A 298 17.80 -3.28 12.36
CA ILE A 298 16.63 -4.06 11.96
C ILE A 298 16.79 -4.47 10.49
N PRO A 299 16.61 -5.75 10.13
CA PRO A 299 16.67 -6.17 8.73
C PRO A 299 15.72 -5.36 7.86
N ALA A 300 16.21 -4.81 6.74
CA ALA A 300 15.40 -4.00 5.83
C ALA A 300 14.12 -4.72 5.37
N SER A 301 14.20 -6.04 5.15
CA SER A 301 13.06 -6.90 4.79
C SER A 301 11.94 -6.96 5.82
N LYS A 302 12.18 -6.57 7.08
CA LYS A 302 11.19 -6.45 8.14
C LYS A 302 10.58 -5.05 8.26
N LEU A 303 11.11 -4.05 7.55
CA LEU A 303 10.66 -2.67 7.65
C LEU A 303 9.78 -2.30 6.46
N ASN A 304 8.56 -1.86 6.72
CA ASN A 304 7.65 -1.36 5.70
C ASN A 304 7.50 0.13 5.87
N ALA A 305 7.80 0.89 4.82
CA ALA A 305 7.40 2.29 4.79
C ALA A 305 5.87 2.39 4.71
N ALA A 306 5.32 3.58 4.89
CA ALA A 306 3.90 3.80 4.77
C ALA A 306 3.54 5.01 3.88
N THR A 307 2.31 5.00 3.39
CA THR A 307 1.76 6.07 2.56
C THR A 307 0.36 6.47 3.00
N PRO A 308 0.07 7.78 3.08
CA PRO A 308 -1.26 8.28 3.36
C PRO A 308 -2.09 8.34 2.08
N TYR A 309 -3.34 7.88 2.11
CA TYR A 309 -4.34 8.10 1.05
C TYR A 309 -5.24 9.31 1.36
N TYR A 310 -4.70 10.27 2.10
CA TYR A 310 -5.36 11.49 2.55
C TYR A 310 -4.37 12.64 2.63
N SER A 311 -4.88 13.86 2.84
CA SER A 311 -4.07 15.06 3.09
C SER A 311 -3.96 15.42 4.57
N ARG A 312 -2.96 16.24 4.90
CA ARG A 312 -3.02 17.21 6.02
C ARG A 312 -3.12 18.61 5.44
N GLY A 313 -3.71 19.57 6.16
CA GLY A 313 -3.89 20.90 5.58
C GLY A 313 -4.25 22.04 6.52
N TRP A 314 -4.05 23.25 6.01
CA TRP A 314 -4.14 24.52 6.74
C TRP A 314 -5.08 25.52 6.05
N VAL A 315 -5.62 26.45 6.83
CA VAL A 315 -6.37 27.64 6.40
C VAL A 315 -5.63 28.94 6.77
N GLY A 316 -6.05 30.05 6.16
CA GLY A 316 -5.44 31.36 6.38
C GLY A 316 -3.98 31.42 5.91
N VAL A 317 -3.62 30.58 4.94
CA VAL A 317 -2.26 30.43 4.43
C VAL A 317 -1.85 31.67 3.64
N SER A 318 -0.83 32.37 4.14
CA SER A 318 -0.30 33.59 3.54
C SER A 318 1.23 33.60 3.51
N GLY A 319 1.79 33.94 2.34
CA GLY A 319 3.24 33.96 2.10
C GLY A 319 3.80 32.62 1.63
N GLY A 320 5.08 32.37 1.93
CA GLY A 320 5.82 31.17 1.51
C GLY A 320 6.03 31.07 0.00
N THR A 321 6.41 29.89 -0.46
CA THR A 321 6.56 29.57 -1.89
C THR A 321 5.29 28.89 -2.39
N ASN A 322 4.34 29.70 -2.87
CA ASN A 322 3.01 29.24 -3.27
C ASN A 322 2.29 28.49 -2.14
N GLY A 323 2.34 29.03 -0.91
CA GLY A 323 1.71 28.41 0.24
C GLY A 323 2.58 27.39 0.98
N LEU A 324 3.67 26.86 0.42
CA LEU A 324 4.62 26.00 1.16
C LEU A 324 5.56 26.84 2.04
N PHE A 325 5.79 26.41 3.28
CA PHE A 325 6.54 27.16 4.30
C PHE A 325 5.96 28.54 4.61
N ALA A 326 4.66 28.70 4.37
CA ALA A 326 3.88 29.88 4.67
C ALA A 326 3.28 29.81 6.10
N ASN A 327 2.97 30.98 6.66
CA ASN A 327 2.20 31.05 7.89
C ASN A 327 0.74 30.70 7.63
N ALA A 328 0.12 30.00 8.58
CA ALA A 328 -1.28 29.62 8.61
C ALA A 328 -1.95 30.07 9.91
N THR A 329 -3.28 30.21 9.89
CA THR A 329 -4.06 30.61 11.07
C THR A 329 -4.74 29.43 11.75
N GLY A 330 -4.70 28.24 11.14
CA GLY A 330 -5.27 27.03 11.73
C GLY A 330 -5.44 25.88 10.74
N PRO A 331 -6.05 24.78 11.20
CA PRO A 331 -6.38 23.61 10.39
C PRO A 331 -7.48 23.85 9.35
N ALA A 332 -7.31 23.27 8.16
CA ALA A 332 -8.42 23.09 7.23
C ALA A 332 -9.36 21.99 7.72
N THR A 333 -10.66 22.10 7.46
CA THR A 333 -11.63 21.04 7.76
C THR A 333 -11.87 20.22 6.50
N GLY A 334 -11.51 18.94 6.53
CA GLY A 334 -11.79 17.97 5.49
C GLY A 334 -13.01 17.08 5.80
N PRO A 335 -13.47 16.30 4.82
CA PRO A 335 -14.62 15.41 4.98
C PRO A 335 -14.38 14.22 5.94
N TRP A 336 -13.12 13.89 6.25
CA TRP A 336 -12.77 12.85 7.23
C TRP A 336 -12.55 13.42 8.63
N ASP A 337 -12.54 14.74 8.77
CA ASP A 337 -12.33 15.36 10.07
C ASP A 337 -13.62 15.38 10.89
N ASN A 338 -13.47 15.26 12.21
CA ASN A 338 -14.44 15.83 13.13
C ASN A 338 -14.41 17.35 12.96
N PRO A 339 -15.51 18.04 12.61
CA PRO A 339 -15.51 19.48 12.43
C PRO A 339 -15.05 20.27 13.67
N SER A 340 -15.15 19.67 14.86
CA SER A 340 -14.67 20.24 16.12
C SER A 340 -13.18 19.98 16.39
N SER A 341 -12.54 19.05 15.67
CA SER A 341 -11.10 18.79 15.71
C SER A 341 -10.53 18.55 14.29
N PRO A 342 -10.44 19.61 13.48
CA PRO A 342 -10.00 19.50 12.09
C PRO A 342 -8.50 19.27 11.93
N GLY A 343 -8.10 18.43 10.96
CA GLY A 343 -6.71 18.11 10.61
C GLY A 343 -6.37 18.33 9.13
N GLY A 344 -7.34 18.72 8.31
CA GLY A 344 -7.21 18.92 6.87
C GLY A 344 -7.24 17.61 6.11
N GLN A 345 -8.03 16.64 6.58
CA GLN A 345 -8.07 15.28 6.05
C GLN A 345 -9.07 15.15 4.91
N TYR A 346 -8.55 15.27 3.68
CA TYR A 346 -9.28 14.97 2.46
C TYR A 346 -8.75 13.66 1.87
N PRO A 347 -9.61 12.70 1.51
CA PRO A 347 -9.16 11.49 0.83
C PRO A 347 -8.60 11.79 -0.56
N TYR A 348 -7.68 10.96 -1.02
CA TYR A 348 -7.02 11.08 -2.33
C TYR A 348 -8.02 11.25 -3.48
N PHE A 349 -9.10 10.47 -3.52
CA PHE A 349 -10.10 10.59 -4.59
C PHE A 349 -10.76 11.99 -4.66
N GLN A 350 -10.92 12.67 -3.51
CA GLN A 350 -11.42 14.05 -3.50
C GLN A 350 -10.34 15.04 -3.90
N LEU A 351 -9.10 14.87 -3.43
CA LEU A 351 -7.97 15.70 -3.85
C LEU A 351 -7.79 15.68 -5.37
N LYS A 352 -7.96 14.53 -6.03
CA LYS A 352 -7.96 14.39 -7.49
C LYS A 352 -9.09 15.16 -8.18
N THR A 353 -10.23 15.29 -7.53
CA THR A 353 -11.32 16.13 -8.03
C THR A 353 -10.99 17.60 -7.85
N MET A 354 -10.41 17.97 -6.70
CA MET A 354 -10.01 19.34 -6.37
C MET A 354 -8.89 19.86 -7.28
N GLU A 355 -7.95 19.02 -7.71
CA GLU A 355 -6.93 19.35 -8.71
C GLU A 355 -7.51 19.96 -10.00
N ASN A 356 -8.74 19.58 -10.37
CA ASN A 356 -9.42 20.01 -11.59
C ASN A 356 -10.48 21.09 -11.33
N SER A 357 -10.60 21.56 -10.09
CA SER A 357 -11.55 22.60 -9.70
C SER A 357 -10.97 24.00 -9.89
N GLY A 358 -11.80 24.98 -10.23
CA GLY A 358 -11.36 26.37 -10.35
C GLY A 358 -10.91 26.93 -9.00
N GLY A 359 -9.61 27.18 -8.84
CA GLY A 359 -9.03 27.89 -7.69
C GLY A 359 -7.92 27.15 -6.94
N TYR A 360 -7.87 25.82 -7.01
CA TYR A 360 -6.75 25.03 -6.49
C TYR A 360 -5.68 24.84 -7.57
N VAL A 361 -4.43 25.10 -7.23
CA VAL A 361 -3.28 24.84 -8.09
C VAL A 361 -2.41 23.77 -7.43
N LYS A 362 -2.05 22.74 -8.20
CA LYS A 362 -1.14 21.69 -7.74
C LYS A 362 0.30 22.16 -7.88
N TYR A 363 1.03 22.07 -6.79
CA TYR A 363 2.46 22.32 -6.71
C TYR A 363 3.18 21.06 -6.21
N ARG A 364 4.52 21.08 -6.32
CA ARG A 364 5.38 20.03 -5.79
C ARG A 364 6.62 20.66 -5.20
N ASP A 365 6.99 20.23 -4.00
CA ASP A 365 8.30 20.54 -3.45
C ASP A 365 9.37 19.76 -4.25
N PRO A 366 10.29 20.43 -4.97
CA PRO A 366 11.28 19.75 -5.79
C PRO A 366 12.35 18.98 -4.99
N VAL A 367 12.48 19.23 -3.68
CA VAL A 367 13.47 18.55 -2.83
C VAL A 367 12.92 17.26 -2.26
N SER A 368 11.74 17.32 -1.61
CA SER A 368 11.10 16.14 -1.03
C SER A 368 10.23 15.36 -2.02
N ASN A 369 9.97 15.93 -3.20
CA ASN A 369 9.04 15.46 -4.22
C ASN A 369 7.57 15.36 -3.76
N THR A 370 7.22 15.98 -2.63
CA THR A 370 5.85 15.91 -2.07
C THR A 370 4.90 16.86 -2.80
N PRO A 371 3.74 16.38 -3.29
CA PRO A 371 2.73 17.25 -3.88
C PRO A 371 1.92 17.99 -2.81
N TYR A 372 1.39 19.15 -3.20
CA TYR A 372 0.40 19.86 -2.42
C TYR A 372 -0.53 20.68 -3.32
N LEU A 373 -1.78 20.87 -2.88
CA LEU A 373 -2.72 21.79 -3.50
C LEU A 373 -2.70 23.10 -2.72
N TYR A 374 -2.68 24.23 -3.43
CA TYR A 374 -2.82 25.55 -2.83
C TYR A 374 -3.91 26.35 -3.53
N ASN A 375 -4.83 26.89 -2.75
CA ASN A 375 -5.82 27.85 -3.21
C ASN A 375 -5.54 29.20 -2.56
N ALA A 376 -4.94 30.11 -3.33
CA ALA A 376 -4.55 31.43 -2.85
C ALA A 376 -5.75 32.29 -2.43
N SER A 377 -6.89 32.15 -3.11
CA SER A 377 -8.09 32.94 -2.80
C SER A 377 -8.76 32.53 -1.50
N GLN A 378 -8.70 31.24 -1.16
CA GLN A 378 -9.24 30.69 0.09
C GLN A 378 -8.19 30.64 1.21
N GLY A 379 -6.90 30.81 0.87
CA GLY A 379 -5.79 30.61 1.79
C GLY A 379 -5.73 29.19 2.32
N ILE A 380 -5.98 28.18 1.47
CA ILE A 380 -5.98 26.77 1.87
C ILE A 380 -4.81 26.05 1.21
N MET A 381 -4.02 25.31 2.00
CA MET A 381 -2.99 24.39 1.50
C MET A 381 -3.24 22.97 2.01
N LEU A 382 -3.16 21.98 1.12
CA LEU A 382 -3.34 20.55 1.41
C LEU A 382 -2.13 19.78 0.88
N THR A 383 -1.34 19.16 1.76
CA THR A 383 -0.19 18.28 1.42
C THR A 383 -0.62 16.82 1.51
N TYR A 384 -0.19 15.98 0.55
CA TYR A 384 -0.65 14.60 0.41
C TYR A 384 0.35 13.77 -0.40
N GLU A 385 -0.01 12.52 -0.72
CA GLU A 385 0.74 11.66 -1.66
C GLU A 385 -0.01 11.52 -2.99
N ASP A 386 0.70 11.60 -4.12
CA ASP A 386 0.13 11.29 -5.44
C ASP A 386 0.82 10.12 -6.14
N ASP A 387 0.36 9.77 -7.34
CA ASP A 387 0.91 8.70 -8.18
C ASP A 387 2.38 8.89 -8.51
N ILE A 388 2.83 10.13 -8.67
CA ILE A 388 4.23 10.43 -8.98
C ILE A 388 5.11 10.28 -7.73
N SER A 389 4.73 10.88 -6.60
CA SER A 389 5.52 10.77 -5.36
C SER A 389 5.50 9.36 -4.80
N LEU A 390 4.37 8.66 -4.91
CA LEU A 390 4.28 7.26 -4.51
C LEU A 390 5.16 6.39 -5.40
N ALA A 391 5.17 6.57 -6.72
CA ALA A 391 6.04 5.79 -7.60
C ALA A 391 7.52 5.87 -7.17
N GLN A 392 7.98 7.07 -6.81
CA GLN A 392 9.34 7.27 -6.30
C GLN A 392 9.57 6.62 -4.93
N LYS A 393 8.59 6.70 -4.03
CA LYS A 393 8.63 5.98 -2.73
C LYS A 393 8.75 4.47 -2.93
N LEU A 394 8.05 3.92 -3.92
CA LEU A 394 8.11 2.49 -4.25
C LEU A 394 9.47 2.11 -4.85
N ASP A 395 10.05 2.96 -5.71
CA ASP A 395 11.41 2.77 -6.23
C ASP A 395 12.47 2.84 -5.11
N TYR A 396 12.29 3.74 -4.14
CA TYR A 396 13.11 3.83 -2.94
C TYR A 396 13.04 2.56 -2.09
N ILE A 397 11.82 2.05 -1.85
CA ILE A 397 11.56 0.80 -1.09
C ILE A 397 12.24 -0.39 -1.77
N ASN A 398 12.16 -0.49 -3.10
CA ASN A 398 12.82 -1.55 -3.85
C ASN A 398 14.34 -1.44 -3.77
N SER A 399 14.88 -0.26 -4.05
CA SER A 399 16.33 0.00 -4.11
C SER A 399 17.03 -0.22 -2.76
N ASN A 400 16.32 0.01 -1.66
CA ASN A 400 16.86 -0.16 -0.30
C ASN A 400 16.54 -1.53 0.33
N GLY A 401 15.88 -2.43 -0.41
CA GLY A 401 15.57 -3.78 0.10
C GLY A 401 14.50 -3.80 1.20
N PHE A 402 13.72 -2.74 1.37
CA PHE A 402 12.69 -2.66 2.43
C PHE A 402 11.56 -3.66 2.21
N GLY A 403 10.91 -4.12 3.28
CA GLY A 403 9.94 -5.22 3.27
C GLY A 403 8.66 -4.99 2.46
N GLY A 404 8.34 -3.74 2.12
CA GLY A 404 7.12 -3.40 1.38
C GLY A 404 6.58 -2.05 1.81
N ILE A 405 5.26 -1.89 1.71
CA ILE A 405 4.56 -0.66 2.06
C ILE A 405 3.22 -0.93 2.76
N MET A 406 2.90 -0.04 3.70
CA MET A 406 1.62 0.06 4.41
C MET A 406 0.80 1.25 3.90
N VAL A 407 -0.51 1.09 3.78
CA VAL A 407 -1.46 2.12 3.32
C VAL A 407 -2.41 2.49 4.45
N TRP A 408 -2.48 3.78 4.77
CA TRP A 408 -3.48 4.38 5.66
C TRP A 408 -4.31 5.44 4.90
N ASP A 409 -5.61 5.24 4.66
CA ASP A 409 -6.32 3.97 4.67
C ASP A 409 -6.94 3.70 3.28
N ILE A 410 -7.27 2.44 2.99
CA ILE A 410 -7.65 2.02 1.63
C ILE A 410 -8.91 2.71 1.09
N SER A 411 -9.80 3.18 1.96
CA SER A 411 -11.02 3.87 1.55
C SER A 411 -10.75 5.24 0.91
N GLY A 412 -9.54 5.79 1.09
CA GLY A 412 -9.11 7.04 0.48
C GLY A 412 -8.77 6.93 -1.01
N ASP A 413 -8.57 5.71 -1.53
CA ASP A 413 -8.24 5.49 -2.95
C ASP A 413 -9.45 5.77 -3.87
N ASP A 414 -9.18 6.01 -5.14
CA ASP A 414 -10.21 6.26 -6.14
C ASP A 414 -10.99 4.98 -6.52
N ASN A 415 -12.00 5.12 -7.37
CA ASN A 415 -12.84 3.98 -7.79
C ASN A 415 -12.09 2.95 -8.66
N ASN A 416 -10.94 3.35 -9.21
CA ASN A 416 -10.08 2.48 -10.00
C ASN A 416 -8.96 1.86 -9.16
N PHE A 417 -8.89 2.17 -7.85
CA PHE A 417 -7.78 1.82 -6.97
C PHE A 417 -6.42 2.22 -7.59
N THR A 418 -6.34 3.40 -8.19
CA THR A 418 -5.15 3.86 -8.92
C THR A 418 -3.90 3.74 -8.06
N MET A 419 -3.97 4.15 -6.80
CA MET A 419 -2.81 4.13 -5.91
C MET A 419 -2.43 2.72 -5.48
N THR A 420 -3.42 1.89 -5.15
CA THR A 420 -3.21 0.48 -4.77
C THR A 420 -2.66 -0.34 -5.94
N ASN A 421 -3.16 -0.12 -7.16
CA ASN A 421 -2.69 -0.78 -8.38
C ASN A 421 -1.25 -0.41 -8.71
N LEU A 422 -0.87 0.87 -8.52
CA LEU A 422 0.50 1.31 -8.69
C LEU A 422 1.44 0.58 -7.72
N ILE A 423 1.07 0.48 -6.44
CA ILE A 423 1.86 -0.29 -5.46
C ILE A 423 1.98 -1.75 -5.88
N TYR A 424 0.86 -2.40 -6.20
CA TYR A 424 0.87 -3.79 -6.64
C TYR A 424 1.82 -4.01 -7.81
N SER A 425 1.75 -3.16 -8.84
CA SER A 425 2.60 -3.27 -10.03
C SER A 425 4.09 -3.12 -9.73
N LYS A 426 4.48 -2.19 -8.85
CA LYS A 426 5.90 -1.87 -8.58
C LYS A 426 6.52 -2.64 -7.43
N ILE A 427 5.74 -3.16 -6.48
CA ILE A 427 6.24 -3.83 -5.28
C ILE A 427 5.98 -5.33 -5.31
N ILE A 428 4.76 -5.73 -5.67
CA ILE A 428 4.36 -7.15 -5.67
C ILE A 428 4.63 -7.81 -7.01
N ASN A 429 4.36 -7.09 -8.09
CA ASN A 429 4.34 -7.59 -9.46
C ASN A 429 5.46 -7.01 -10.34
N ASN A 430 6.56 -6.62 -9.70
CA ASN A 430 7.64 -5.81 -10.29
C ASN A 430 8.44 -6.49 -11.42
N ASN A 431 8.14 -7.76 -11.71
CA ASN A 431 8.77 -8.55 -12.77
C ASN A 431 7.86 -8.80 -13.98
N LEU A 432 6.65 -8.23 -14.01
CA LEU A 432 5.74 -8.42 -15.12
C LEU A 432 5.78 -7.24 -16.09
N GLU A 433 6.00 -7.54 -17.37
CA GLU A 433 5.86 -6.58 -18.46
C GLU A 433 4.43 -5.98 -18.47
N THR A 434 4.29 -4.70 -18.83
CA THR A 434 2.98 -4.03 -18.94
C THR A 434 2.35 -4.28 -20.30
N VAL A 435 1.06 -4.61 -20.31
CA VAL A 435 0.28 -4.74 -21.55
C VAL A 435 0.22 -3.38 -22.24
N ALA A 436 0.48 -3.37 -23.55
CA ALA A 436 0.45 -2.17 -24.36
C ALA A 436 -0.93 -1.50 -24.34
N THR A 437 -0.94 -0.18 -24.19
CA THR A 437 -2.17 0.63 -24.21
C THR A 437 -2.96 0.41 -25.51
N PRO A 438 -4.29 0.18 -25.43
CA PRO A 438 -5.13 0.06 -26.61
C PRO A 438 -5.08 1.30 -27.52
N THR A 439 -5.22 1.08 -28.82
CA THR A 439 -5.32 2.15 -29.83
C THR A 439 -6.63 2.01 -30.60
N PHE A 440 -7.14 3.13 -31.12
CA PHE A 440 -8.42 3.20 -31.84
C PHE A 440 -8.20 3.52 -33.33
N SER A 441 -8.95 2.84 -34.19
CA SER A 441 -8.94 3.08 -35.64
C SER A 441 -10.37 3.02 -36.19
N PRO A 442 -10.89 4.08 -36.83
CA PRO A 442 -10.26 5.39 -37.05
C PRO A 442 -10.06 6.17 -35.73
N PRO A 443 -9.17 7.16 -35.68
CA PRO A 443 -8.98 8.00 -34.49
C PRO A 443 -10.25 8.79 -34.15
N GLY A 444 -10.41 9.22 -32.89
CA GLY A 444 -11.53 10.07 -32.48
C GLY A 444 -11.62 11.37 -33.31
N GLY A 445 -12.85 11.83 -33.55
CA GLY A 445 -13.12 13.00 -34.38
C GLY A 445 -14.59 13.16 -34.75
N THR A 446 -14.87 14.15 -35.61
CA THR A 446 -16.22 14.42 -36.13
C THR A 446 -16.41 13.80 -37.51
N TYR A 447 -17.48 13.05 -37.70
CA TYR A 447 -17.79 12.28 -38.90
C TYR A 447 -19.22 12.58 -39.38
N VAL A 448 -19.43 12.57 -40.70
CA VAL A 448 -20.77 12.74 -41.33
C VAL A 448 -21.40 11.42 -41.76
N THR A 449 -20.71 10.31 -41.52
CA THR A 449 -21.14 8.94 -41.82
C THR A 449 -20.88 8.05 -40.60
N SER A 450 -21.59 6.92 -40.53
CA SER A 450 -21.39 5.90 -39.49
C SER A 450 -19.93 5.46 -39.42
N GLN A 451 -19.40 5.28 -38.22
CA GLN A 451 -18.04 4.78 -38.00
C GLN A 451 -18.05 3.36 -37.46
N SER A 452 -17.08 2.56 -37.88
CA SER A 452 -16.79 1.26 -37.29
C SER A 452 -15.43 1.35 -36.62
N VAL A 453 -15.42 1.43 -35.29
CA VAL A 453 -14.21 1.69 -34.50
C VAL A 453 -13.58 0.37 -34.08
N ALA A 454 -12.43 0.06 -34.66
CA ALA A 454 -11.58 -1.04 -34.24
C ALA A 454 -10.66 -0.62 -33.08
N ILE A 455 -10.56 -1.48 -32.07
CA ILE A 455 -9.60 -1.35 -30.96
C ILE A 455 -8.50 -2.40 -31.16
N SER A 456 -7.24 -2.00 -31.07
CA SER A 456 -6.10 -2.92 -31.15
C SER A 456 -5.13 -2.73 -29.99
N CYS A 457 -4.43 -3.80 -29.62
CA CYS A 457 -3.40 -3.80 -28.59
C CYS A 457 -2.14 -4.45 -29.18
N ALA A 458 -0.99 -3.82 -29.00
CA ALA A 458 0.27 -4.34 -29.52
C ALA A 458 0.78 -5.57 -28.75
N THR A 459 0.21 -5.90 -27.59
CA THR A 459 0.55 -7.11 -26.82
C THR A 459 -0.22 -8.32 -27.34
N PRO A 460 0.46 -9.32 -27.95
CA PRO A 460 -0.22 -10.49 -28.50
C PRO A 460 -0.95 -11.28 -27.40
N GLY A 461 -2.21 -11.64 -27.66
CA GLY A 461 -3.05 -12.41 -26.75
C GLY A 461 -3.64 -11.63 -25.57
N ALA A 462 -3.52 -10.30 -25.54
CA ALA A 462 -4.20 -9.49 -24.53
C ALA A 462 -5.72 -9.41 -24.80
N THR A 463 -6.51 -9.49 -23.73
CA THR A 463 -7.97 -9.30 -23.74
C THR A 463 -8.27 -7.82 -23.54
N ILE A 464 -8.89 -7.17 -24.53
CA ILE A 464 -9.28 -5.75 -24.44
C ILE A 464 -10.72 -5.68 -23.89
N ARG A 465 -10.97 -4.82 -22.90
CA ARG A 465 -12.32 -4.45 -22.45
C ARG A 465 -12.55 -2.97 -22.69
N TYR A 466 -13.80 -2.59 -22.94
CA TYR A 466 -14.15 -1.22 -23.31
C TYR A 466 -15.49 -0.76 -22.74
N THR A 467 -15.70 0.56 -22.78
CA THR A 467 -16.97 1.25 -22.51
C THR A 467 -17.21 2.29 -23.61
N THR A 468 -18.45 2.76 -23.79
CA THR A 468 -18.81 3.78 -24.81
C THR A 468 -19.43 5.05 -24.20
N ASN A 469 -19.49 5.12 -22.87
CA ASN A 469 -20.04 6.24 -22.10
C ASN A 469 -18.95 7.12 -21.46
N GLY A 470 -17.67 6.86 -21.75
CA GLY A 470 -16.54 7.60 -21.19
C GLY A 470 -16.07 7.18 -19.79
N THR A 471 -16.65 6.14 -19.17
CA THR A 471 -16.15 5.60 -17.88
C THR A 471 -15.02 4.60 -18.10
N ASP A 472 -14.13 4.38 -17.12
CA ASP A 472 -13.08 3.37 -17.28
C ASP A 472 -13.65 1.94 -17.33
N PRO A 473 -13.11 1.05 -18.19
CA PRO A 473 -13.51 -0.35 -18.23
C PRO A 473 -13.13 -1.12 -16.95
N THR A 474 -14.08 -1.83 -16.37
CA THR A 474 -13.91 -2.75 -15.23
C THR A 474 -13.75 -4.21 -15.70
N PRO A 475 -13.39 -5.16 -14.80
CA PRO A 475 -13.39 -6.59 -15.13
C PRO A 475 -14.72 -7.14 -15.62
N ASN A 476 -15.84 -6.46 -15.34
CA ASN A 476 -17.18 -6.82 -15.81
C ASN A 476 -17.58 -6.11 -17.11
N SER A 477 -16.75 -5.18 -17.61
CA SER A 477 -17.03 -4.46 -18.86
C SER A 477 -16.92 -5.37 -20.07
N PRO A 478 -17.67 -5.10 -21.16
CA PRO A 478 -17.66 -5.94 -22.36
C PRO A 478 -16.25 -6.19 -22.91
N VAL A 479 -15.97 -7.44 -23.29
CA VAL A 479 -14.75 -7.81 -24.01
C VAL A 479 -14.88 -7.36 -25.45
N TYR A 480 -13.89 -6.62 -25.95
CA TYR A 480 -13.81 -6.22 -27.35
C TYR A 480 -13.54 -7.47 -28.21
N THR A 481 -14.54 -7.86 -28.99
CA THR A 481 -14.50 -9.05 -29.87
C THR A 481 -14.74 -8.69 -31.34
N ALA A 482 -15.28 -7.51 -31.63
CA ALA A 482 -15.54 -6.98 -32.95
C ALA A 482 -15.55 -5.44 -32.93
N PRO A 483 -15.34 -4.76 -34.07
CA PRO A 483 -15.43 -3.31 -34.16
C PRO A 483 -16.73 -2.73 -33.61
N ILE A 484 -16.62 -1.59 -32.93
CA ILE A 484 -17.75 -0.88 -32.33
C ILE A 484 -18.41 -0.03 -33.41
N ASN A 485 -19.62 -0.38 -33.79
CA ASN A 485 -20.38 0.37 -34.78
C ASN A 485 -21.08 1.56 -34.14
N LEU A 486 -20.68 2.76 -34.56
CA LEU A 486 -21.32 4.04 -34.25
C LEU A 486 -22.23 4.39 -35.44
N PRO A 487 -23.53 4.07 -35.38
CA PRO A 487 -24.42 4.24 -36.52
C PRO A 487 -24.58 5.73 -36.86
N GLY A 488 -24.82 6.01 -38.15
CA GLY A 488 -25.34 7.30 -38.56
C GLY A 488 -26.73 7.50 -37.95
N SER A 489 -26.96 8.66 -37.36
CA SER A 489 -28.22 9.03 -36.73
C SER A 489 -28.78 10.28 -37.41
N ASN A 490 -30.11 10.44 -37.41
CA ASN A 490 -30.80 11.65 -37.88
C ASN A 490 -30.64 12.84 -36.89
N VAL A 491 -29.78 12.69 -35.90
CA VAL A 491 -29.43 13.66 -34.86
C VAL A 491 -27.95 13.48 -34.57
N THR A 492 -27.23 14.59 -34.35
CA THR A 492 -25.81 14.52 -33.96
C THR A 492 -25.62 13.71 -32.69
N THR A 493 -24.77 12.68 -32.73
CA THR A 493 -24.45 11.82 -31.57
C THR A 493 -22.97 11.92 -31.21
N THR A 494 -22.67 12.04 -29.92
CA THR A 494 -21.30 11.98 -29.40
C THR A 494 -21.12 10.72 -28.57
N THR A 495 -20.05 9.95 -28.83
CA THR A 495 -19.72 8.72 -28.12
C THR A 495 -18.25 8.73 -27.70
N THR A 496 -17.98 8.50 -26.42
CA THR A 496 -16.61 8.42 -25.88
C THR A 496 -16.28 6.98 -25.56
N ILE A 497 -15.34 6.39 -26.29
CA ILE A 497 -14.90 5.02 -26.10
C ILE A 497 -13.66 5.02 -25.20
N ARG A 498 -13.69 4.26 -24.09
CA ARG A 498 -12.51 3.98 -23.26
C ARG A 498 -12.18 2.51 -23.28
N ALA A 499 -10.90 2.15 -23.26
CA ALA A 499 -10.44 0.77 -23.37
C ALA A 499 -9.21 0.47 -22.49
N ILE A 500 -9.19 -0.73 -21.88
CA ILE A 500 -8.07 -1.28 -21.11
C ILE A 500 -7.80 -2.70 -21.60
N ALA A 501 -6.54 -3.08 -21.75
CA ALA A 501 -6.11 -4.42 -22.13
C ALA A 501 -5.50 -5.18 -20.95
N PHE A 502 -5.87 -6.46 -20.84
CA PHE A 502 -5.54 -7.37 -19.75
C PHE A 502 -4.81 -8.59 -20.31
N LYS A 503 -3.74 -9.06 -19.66
CA LYS A 503 -3.10 -10.34 -19.99
C LYS A 503 -2.60 -11.00 -18.73
N SER A 504 -2.99 -12.26 -18.52
CA SER A 504 -2.53 -13.04 -17.37
C SER A 504 -1.00 -13.12 -17.39
N GLY A 505 -0.37 -12.87 -16.24
CA GLY A 505 1.09 -12.81 -16.14
C GLY A 505 1.70 -11.50 -16.65
N MET A 506 0.92 -10.42 -16.83
CA MET A 506 1.39 -9.08 -17.19
C MET A 506 0.68 -8.01 -16.32
N ASN A 507 1.24 -6.80 -16.24
CA ASN A 507 0.52 -5.66 -15.68
C ASN A 507 -0.55 -5.16 -16.67
N ASP A 508 -1.73 -4.77 -16.19
CA ASP A 508 -2.81 -4.24 -17.02
C ASP A 508 -2.35 -2.97 -17.76
N SER A 509 -2.91 -2.70 -18.95
CA SER A 509 -2.54 -1.51 -19.71
C SER A 509 -3.04 -0.23 -19.04
N PHE A 510 -2.44 0.91 -19.39
CA PHE A 510 -3.10 2.20 -19.12
C PHE A 510 -4.44 2.30 -19.88
N ALA A 511 -5.35 3.13 -19.37
CA ALA A 511 -6.63 3.39 -20.02
C ALA A 511 -6.44 4.27 -21.27
N ALA A 512 -6.91 3.78 -22.42
CA ALA A 512 -7.02 4.55 -23.65
C ALA A 512 -8.41 5.21 -23.74
N SER A 513 -8.50 6.40 -24.34
CA SER A 513 -9.77 7.11 -24.54
C SER A 513 -9.83 7.80 -25.91
N SER A 514 -10.99 7.78 -26.57
CA SER A 514 -11.24 8.54 -27.81
C SER A 514 -12.72 8.91 -27.98
N THR A 515 -12.99 10.11 -28.51
CA THR A 515 -14.35 10.65 -28.67
C THR A 515 -14.73 10.78 -30.14
N TYR A 516 -15.94 10.35 -30.48
CA TYR A 516 -16.49 10.36 -31.84
C TYR A 516 -17.79 11.16 -31.88
N THR A 517 -17.90 12.11 -32.79
CA THR A 517 -19.12 12.90 -33.03
C THR A 517 -19.65 12.59 -34.43
N ILE A 518 -20.82 11.93 -34.55
CA ILE A 518 -21.46 11.64 -35.84
C ILE A 518 -22.54 12.70 -36.10
N LEU A 519 -22.43 13.47 -37.19
CA LEU A 519 -23.34 14.57 -37.56
C LEU A 519 -24.60 14.07 -38.29
N ASP A 520 -25.73 14.79 -38.15
CA ASP A 520 -26.98 14.56 -38.90
C ASP A 520 -26.78 14.70 -40.42
N ASN A 521 -27.27 13.73 -41.19
CA ASN A 521 -27.12 13.66 -42.66
C ASN A 521 -28.39 14.05 -43.44
N THR A 522 -29.48 14.42 -42.76
CA THR A 522 -30.78 14.73 -43.39
C THR A 522 -30.99 16.22 -43.68
N THR A 523 -30.12 17.08 -43.14
CA THR A 523 -30.24 18.54 -43.23
C THR A 523 -28.98 19.13 -43.86
N VAL A 524 -29.14 20.09 -44.77
CA VAL A 524 -28.01 20.82 -45.36
C VAL A 524 -27.29 21.60 -44.25
N ALA A 525 -25.96 21.49 -44.20
CA ALA A 525 -25.14 22.23 -43.24
C ALA A 525 -25.36 23.75 -43.40
N PRO A 526 -25.50 24.51 -42.30
CA PRO A 526 -25.70 25.96 -42.36
C PRO A 526 -24.56 26.69 -43.08
N PRO A 527 -24.86 27.75 -43.84
CA PRO A 527 -23.84 28.61 -44.42
C PRO A 527 -22.95 29.25 -43.35
N THR A 528 -21.66 29.38 -43.64
CA THR A 528 -20.68 30.11 -42.84
C THR A 528 -20.21 31.34 -43.61
N PHE A 529 -19.99 32.46 -42.91
CA PHE A 529 -19.48 33.71 -43.50
C PHE A 529 -17.96 33.80 -43.31
N SER A 530 -17.26 34.47 -44.22
CA SER A 530 -15.84 34.77 -44.08
C SER A 530 -15.50 36.09 -44.75
N PRO A 531 -15.10 37.14 -43.99
CA PRO A 531 -15.00 37.16 -42.53
C PRO A 531 -16.37 36.98 -41.85
N ASP A 532 -16.37 36.56 -40.59
CA ASP A 532 -17.56 36.58 -39.75
C ASP A 532 -18.06 38.02 -39.53
N GLY A 533 -19.33 38.19 -39.16
CA GLY A 533 -19.89 39.51 -38.88
C GLY A 533 -19.15 40.23 -37.75
N GLY A 534 -19.00 41.55 -37.86
CA GLY A 534 -18.26 42.37 -36.91
C GLY A 534 -18.11 43.83 -37.34
N THR A 535 -17.34 44.59 -36.57
CA THR A 535 -16.98 45.98 -36.90
C THR A 535 -15.62 46.02 -37.57
N PHE A 536 -15.50 46.73 -38.68
CA PHE A 536 -14.30 46.82 -39.51
C PHE A 536 -13.96 48.28 -39.82
N ASP A 537 -12.69 48.60 -40.06
CA ASP A 537 -12.27 49.98 -40.40
C ASP A 537 -11.95 50.16 -41.91
N SER A 538 -12.29 49.15 -42.72
CA SER A 538 -12.12 49.13 -44.18
C SER A 538 -13.13 48.19 -44.84
N ALA A 539 -13.43 48.39 -46.12
CA ALA A 539 -14.42 47.60 -46.86
C ALA A 539 -14.12 46.09 -46.84
N GLN A 540 -15.15 45.25 -46.72
CA GLN A 540 -15.03 43.79 -46.61
C GLN A 540 -15.59 43.07 -47.84
N ASN A 541 -14.97 41.97 -48.24
CA ASN A 541 -15.51 41.04 -49.24
C ASN A 541 -15.91 39.74 -48.54
N VAL A 542 -17.20 39.56 -48.28
CA VAL A 542 -17.76 38.45 -47.51
C VAL A 542 -18.00 37.25 -48.41
N SER A 543 -17.29 36.17 -48.15
CA SER A 543 -17.51 34.88 -48.78
C SER A 543 -18.46 34.02 -47.96
N ILE A 544 -19.28 33.20 -48.62
CA ILE A 544 -20.23 32.29 -47.96
C ILE A 544 -19.98 30.86 -48.44
N SER A 545 -19.88 29.92 -47.52
CA SER A 545 -19.67 28.50 -47.84
C SER A 545 -20.58 27.59 -47.01
N THR A 546 -20.81 26.36 -47.44
CA THR A 546 -21.50 25.32 -46.66
C THR A 546 -20.73 24.03 -46.78
N LEU A 547 -20.70 23.22 -45.70
CA LEU A 547 -20.06 21.91 -45.68
C LEU A 547 -20.80 20.87 -46.54
N THR A 548 -22.04 21.15 -46.95
CA THR A 548 -22.78 20.25 -47.84
C THR A 548 -22.35 20.46 -49.29
N ASN A 549 -21.46 19.60 -49.77
CA ASN A 549 -20.97 19.64 -51.15
C ASN A 549 -22.13 19.63 -52.16
N GLY A 550 -22.16 20.58 -53.10
CA GLY A 550 -23.20 20.73 -54.12
C GLY A 550 -24.52 21.35 -53.64
N ALA A 551 -24.60 21.89 -52.42
CA ALA A 551 -25.76 22.68 -51.98
C ALA A 551 -25.70 24.12 -52.55
N ALA A 552 -26.85 24.65 -52.96
CA ALA A 552 -27.00 26.03 -53.43
C ALA A 552 -27.21 26.98 -52.25
N ILE A 553 -26.32 27.94 -52.06
CA ILE A 553 -26.44 28.97 -51.02
C ILE A 553 -27.22 30.16 -51.58
N ARG A 554 -28.25 30.61 -50.86
CA ARG A 554 -29.04 31.80 -51.20
C ARG A 554 -28.86 32.83 -50.09
N TYR A 555 -28.82 34.11 -50.45
CA TYR A 555 -28.59 35.17 -49.47
C TYR A 555 -29.42 36.44 -49.75
N THR A 556 -29.48 37.30 -48.75
CA THR A 556 -30.07 38.65 -48.76
C THR A 556 -29.12 39.60 -48.01
N THR A 557 -29.12 40.89 -48.36
CA THR A 557 -28.25 41.92 -47.74
C THR A 557 -29.04 43.01 -47.01
N ASP A 558 -30.37 42.94 -47.08
CA ASP A 558 -31.32 43.86 -46.44
C ASP A 558 -31.85 43.34 -45.09
N GLY A 559 -31.32 42.21 -44.62
CA GLY A 559 -31.73 41.56 -43.37
C GLY A 559 -33.03 40.73 -43.45
N SER A 560 -33.65 40.60 -44.63
CA SER A 560 -34.79 39.69 -44.86
C SER A 560 -34.37 38.22 -44.88
N ALA A 561 -35.29 37.29 -44.60
CA ALA A 561 -34.97 35.86 -44.58
C ALA A 561 -34.73 35.29 -46.00
N PRO A 562 -33.63 34.55 -46.27
CA PRO A 562 -33.38 33.99 -47.59
C PRO A 562 -34.32 32.82 -47.91
N THR A 563 -34.92 32.84 -49.09
CA THR A 563 -35.75 31.77 -49.64
C THR A 563 -35.05 31.09 -50.82
N SER A 564 -35.62 30.00 -51.34
CA SER A 564 -35.11 29.32 -52.54
C SER A 564 -35.12 30.21 -53.80
N ALA A 565 -35.88 31.31 -53.78
CA ALA A 565 -35.93 32.31 -54.85
C ALA A 565 -34.98 33.50 -54.63
N SER A 566 -34.35 33.63 -53.46
CA SER A 566 -33.39 34.71 -53.15
C SER A 566 -32.12 34.61 -54.02
N THR A 567 -31.27 35.63 -53.96
CA THR A 567 -30.06 35.71 -54.81
C THR A 567 -29.14 34.51 -54.58
N LEU A 568 -28.75 33.83 -55.68
CA LEU A 568 -27.79 32.74 -55.62
C LEU A 568 -26.41 33.30 -55.30
N TYR A 569 -25.74 32.74 -54.31
CA TYR A 569 -24.36 33.08 -54.02
C TYR A 569 -23.43 32.48 -55.08
N THR A 570 -22.82 33.32 -55.91
CA THR A 570 -21.89 32.93 -56.98
C THR A 570 -20.50 33.53 -56.84
N GLY A 571 -20.27 34.36 -55.81
CA GLY A 571 -18.98 35.02 -55.53
C GLY A 571 -19.08 35.97 -54.33
N PRO A 572 -17.95 36.46 -53.79
CA PRO A 572 -17.92 37.29 -52.58
C PRO A 572 -18.80 38.56 -52.67
N ILE A 573 -19.43 38.91 -51.55
CA ILE A 573 -20.32 40.08 -51.41
C ILE A 573 -19.51 41.24 -50.86
N ASN A 574 -19.49 42.38 -51.56
CA ASN A 574 -18.78 43.57 -51.12
C ASN A 574 -19.61 44.38 -50.09
N VAL A 575 -18.99 44.73 -48.96
CA VAL A 575 -19.51 45.61 -47.91
C VAL A 575 -18.62 46.85 -47.84
N PRO A 576 -19.06 48.03 -48.32
CA PRO A 576 -18.22 49.22 -48.40
C PRO A 576 -17.99 49.92 -47.05
N THR A 577 -17.02 50.83 -46.97
CA THR A 577 -16.82 51.72 -45.81
C THR A 577 -18.01 52.65 -45.58
N ASN A 578 -18.21 53.09 -44.33
CA ASN A 578 -19.37 53.87 -43.86
C ASN A 578 -20.71 53.17 -44.08
N THR A 579 -20.74 51.84 -43.96
CA THR A 579 -22.00 51.08 -44.09
C THR A 579 -22.22 50.16 -42.89
N THR A 580 -23.50 49.97 -42.58
CA THR A 580 -23.97 48.85 -41.77
C THR A 580 -24.76 47.93 -42.68
N MET A 581 -24.30 46.69 -42.88
CA MET A 581 -24.94 45.72 -43.77
C MET A 581 -25.17 44.41 -43.01
N THR A 582 -26.37 43.84 -43.11
CA THR A 582 -26.66 42.51 -42.53
C THR A 582 -26.89 41.53 -43.66
N ILE A 583 -26.03 40.51 -43.74
CA ILE A 583 -26.13 39.44 -44.71
C ILE A 583 -26.78 38.24 -44.03
N LYS A 584 -27.90 37.76 -44.57
CA LYS A 584 -28.48 36.49 -44.17
C LYS A 584 -28.31 35.47 -45.28
N ALA A 585 -28.04 34.23 -44.94
CA ALA A 585 -27.83 33.15 -45.89
C ALA A 585 -28.49 31.84 -45.44
N LYS A 586 -28.99 31.07 -46.41
CA LYS A 586 -29.56 29.74 -46.21
C LYS A 586 -29.12 28.83 -47.38
N ALA A 587 -28.77 27.58 -47.09
CA ALA A 587 -28.34 26.61 -48.10
C ALA A 587 -29.43 25.58 -48.38
N PHE A 588 -29.58 25.24 -49.66
CA PHE A 588 -30.64 24.40 -50.22
C PHE A 588 -30.01 23.27 -51.04
N LYS A 589 -30.50 22.04 -50.88
CA LYS A 589 -30.11 20.91 -51.74
C LYS A 589 -31.29 19.96 -51.89
N SER A 590 -31.64 19.65 -53.13
CA SER A 590 -32.75 18.75 -53.43
C SER A 590 -32.55 17.39 -52.74
N GLY A 591 -33.57 16.90 -52.03
CA GLY A 591 -33.53 15.65 -51.27
C GLY A 591 -33.03 15.76 -49.83
N LEU A 592 -32.65 16.94 -49.35
CA LEU A 592 -32.31 17.22 -47.94
C LEU A 592 -33.21 18.33 -47.38
N ASN A 593 -33.38 18.38 -46.07
CA ASN A 593 -33.98 19.53 -45.39
C ASN A 593 -33.07 20.75 -45.56
N ASP A 594 -33.66 21.93 -45.81
CA ASP A 594 -32.89 23.17 -45.90
C ASP A 594 -32.08 23.42 -44.63
N SER A 595 -30.94 24.10 -44.78
CA SER A 595 -30.17 24.50 -43.62
C SER A 595 -30.94 25.48 -42.72
N ILE A 596 -30.55 25.61 -41.46
CA ILE A 596 -30.97 26.76 -40.67
C ILE A 596 -30.44 28.07 -41.31
N GLU A 597 -31.17 29.17 -41.13
CA GLU A 597 -30.72 30.51 -41.54
C GLU A 597 -29.50 30.92 -40.69
N LYS A 598 -28.51 31.52 -41.34
CA LYS A 598 -27.39 32.20 -40.68
C LYS A 598 -27.37 33.67 -41.04
N SER A 599 -27.01 34.51 -40.08
CA SER A 599 -26.97 35.96 -40.20
C SER A 599 -25.62 36.48 -39.74
N ALA A 600 -25.05 37.44 -40.46
CA ALA A 600 -23.85 38.18 -40.08
C ALA A 600 -24.08 39.69 -40.34
N SER A 601 -23.80 40.51 -39.33
CA SER A 601 -23.89 41.97 -39.41
C SER A 601 -22.49 42.58 -39.50
N PHE A 602 -22.32 43.53 -40.39
CA PHE A 602 -21.06 44.20 -40.68
C PHE A 602 -21.25 45.70 -40.45
N ILE A 603 -20.41 46.32 -39.62
CA ILE A 603 -20.35 47.78 -39.42
C ILE A 603 -18.97 48.24 -39.89
N VAL A 604 -18.87 49.08 -40.90
CA VAL A 604 -17.57 49.48 -41.47
C VAL A 604 -17.31 50.98 -41.30
N HIS A 605 -16.32 51.39 -40.50
CA HIS A 605 -15.92 52.79 -40.23
C HIS A 605 -14.73 53.25 -41.10
N ASN A 606 -14.30 54.52 -40.94
CA ASN A 606 -13.12 55.11 -41.58
C ASN A 606 -11.97 55.30 -40.56
N SER A 607 -10.74 54.94 -40.95
CA SER A 607 -9.54 54.79 -40.10
C SER A 607 -8.94 56.09 -39.50
N ILE A 608 -8.45 56.03 -38.25
CA ILE A 608 -7.76 57.11 -37.50
C ILE A 608 -6.23 57.07 -37.71
N SER A 609 -5.58 58.24 -37.83
CA SER A 609 -4.11 58.42 -37.86
C SER A 609 -3.53 58.74 -36.47
N TYR A 610 -2.41 58.11 -36.07
CA TYR A 610 -1.74 58.31 -34.76
C TYR A 610 -0.66 59.41 -34.79
N LEU A 611 -0.54 60.18 -33.71
CA LEU A 611 0.46 61.26 -33.57
C LEU A 611 1.89 60.68 -33.35
N PRO A 612 2.96 61.34 -33.85
CA PRO A 612 4.33 60.88 -33.63
C PRO A 612 4.83 61.14 -32.19
N TRP A 613 5.72 60.27 -31.69
CA TRP A 613 6.38 60.41 -30.40
C TRP A 613 7.35 61.60 -30.40
N ALA A 614 7.35 62.39 -29.32
CA ALA A 614 8.20 63.58 -29.19
C ALA A 614 8.73 63.75 -27.75
N PRO A 615 10.02 64.09 -27.56
CA PRO A 615 10.61 64.29 -26.24
C PRO A 615 10.01 65.52 -25.53
N GLY A 616 9.90 65.46 -24.21
CA GLY A 616 9.28 66.50 -23.37
C GLY A 616 7.75 66.42 -23.31
N THR A 617 7.13 65.46 -24.00
CA THR A 617 5.67 65.26 -24.02
C THR A 617 5.23 64.39 -22.85
N VAL A 618 4.14 64.78 -22.19
CA VAL A 618 3.48 63.99 -21.14
C VAL A 618 2.61 62.92 -21.79
N TYR A 619 2.92 61.64 -21.55
CA TYR A 619 2.14 60.50 -22.01
C TYR A 619 1.47 59.79 -20.85
N LYS A 620 0.15 59.63 -20.91
CA LYS A 620 -0.65 58.88 -19.94
C LYS A 620 -0.72 57.41 -20.35
N ILE A 621 -0.98 56.54 -19.37
CA ILE A 621 -1.18 55.11 -19.64
C ILE A 621 -2.32 54.96 -20.65
N GLY A 622 -2.03 54.30 -21.76
CA GLY A 622 -2.98 54.09 -22.85
C GLY A 622 -2.83 55.02 -24.05
N ASP A 623 -2.08 56.11 -23.95
CA ASP A 623 -1.79 57.00 -25.09
C ASP A 623 -1.01 56.26 -26.17
N ILE A 624 -1.28 56.60 -27.44
CA ILE A 624 -0.71 55.93 -28.61
C ILE A 624 0.13 56.93 -29.40
N ALA A 625 1.39 56.58 -29.67
CA ALA A 625 2.33 57.41 -30.40
C ALA A 625 3.12 56.59 -31.45
N SER A 626 3.46 57.19 -32.58
CA SER A 626 4.29 56.54 -33.62
C SER A 626 5.75 57.00 -33.57
N TYR A 627 6.70 56.08 -33.63
CA TYR A 627 8.14 56.38 -33.67
C TYR A 627 8.81 55.48 -34.72
N ASN A 628 9.50 56.07 -35.70
CA ASN A 628 10.11 55.37 -36.84
C ASN A 628 9.17 54.41 -37.59
N GLY A 629 7.90 54.81 -37.77
CA GLY A 629 6.90 54.03 -38.50
C GLY A 629 6.27 52.87 -37.71
N ILE A 630 6.69 52.64 -36.46
CA ILE A 630 6.08 51.68 -35.55
C ILE A 630 5.24 52.44 -34.54
N VAL A 631 4.05 51.93 -34.22
CA VAL A 631 3.14 52.55 -33.26
C VAL A 631 3.33 51.89 -31.90
N TYR A 632 3.31 52.67 -30.83
CA TYR A 632 3.54 52.23 -29.45
C TYR A 632 2.43 52.75 -28.54
N LYS A 633 2.09 51.98 -27.51
CA LYS A 633 1.15 52.33 -26.46
C LYS A 633 1.90 52.53 -25.14
N CYS A 634 1.68 53.67 -24.51
CA CYS A 634 2.26 54.01 -23.21
C CYS A 634 1.71 53.07 -22.13
N THR A 635 2.60 52.36 -21.43
CA THR A 635 2.26 51.39 -20.37
C THR A 635 2.41 51.97 -18.98
N PHE A 636 3.11 53.09 -18.84
CA PHE A 636 3.35 53.76 -17.57
C PHE A 636 3.38 55.28 -17.77
N GLN A 637 2.60 56.05 -17.01
CA GLN A 637 2.51 57.50 -17.20
C GLN A 637 3.86 58.18 -16.94
N HIS A 638 4.33 59.01 -17.86
CA HIS A 638 5.61 59.70 -17.75
C HIS A 638 5.67 60.96 -18.63
N THR A 639 6.66 61.82 -18.36
CA THR A 639 7.09 62.86 -19.30
C THR A 639 8.32 62.33 -20.04
N SER A 640 8.24 62.21 -21.36
CA SER A 640 9.30 61.60 -22.18
C SER A 640 10.61 62.39 -22.14
N MET A 641 11.74 61.69 -22.04
CA MET A 641 13.09 62.26 -22.16
C MET A 641 13.73 61.85 -23.48
N THR A 642 14.79 62.55 -23.90
CA THR A 642 15.52 62.31 -25.15
C THR A 642 16.23 60.95 -25.24
N THR A 643 16.24 60.14 -24.18
CA THR A 643 16.77 58.75 -24.19
C THR A 643 15.69 57.69 -23.95
N TRP A 644 14.43 58.11 -23.87
CA TRP A 644 13.27 57.26 -23.57
C TRP A 644 12.41 57.01 -24.81
N GLU A 645 13.04 56.91 -25.97
CA GLU A 645 12.32 56.54 -27.19
C GLU A 645 11.71 55.14 -27.01
N PRO A 646 10.52 54.86 -27.58
CA PRO A 646 9.80 53.62 -27.32
C PRO A 646 10.61 52.31 -27.49
N PRO A 647 11.55 52.16 -28.45
CA PRO A 647 12.39 50.96 -28.55
C PRO A 647 13.38 50.79 -27.39
N ASN A 648 13.83 51.91 -26.80
CA ASN A 648 14.92 51.98 -25.83
C ASN A 648 14.40 51.96 -24.38
N ALA A 649 13.11 52.24 -24.16
CA ALA A 649 12.46 52.30 -22.85
C ALA A 649 11.25 51.35 -22.76
N GLN A 650 11.49 50.06 -22.92
CA GLN A 650 10.46 49.00 -22.99
C GLN A 650 9.60 48.86 -21.70
N ALA A 651 10.04 49.41 -20.58
CA ALA A 651 9.23 49.48 -19.35
C ALA A 651 8.10 50.53 -19.42
N LEU A 652 8.27 51.57 -20.27
CA LEU A 652 7.33 52.68 -20.41
C LEU A 652 6.44 52.56 -21.65
N TRP A 653 6.85 51.72 -22.62
CA TRP A 653 6.23 51.58 -23.92
C TRP A 653 6.08 50.12 -24.34
N SER A 654 4.93 49.81 -24.92
CA SER A 654 4.67 48.53 -25.60
C SER A 654 4.40 48.77 -27.08
N VAL A 655 4.82 47.86 -27.96
CA VAL A 655 4.49 47.94 -29.38
C VAL A 655 2.98 47.79 -29.56
N TYR A 656 2.37 48.75 -30.24
CA TYR A 656 0.93 48.84 -30.51
C TYR A 656 0.66 48.49 -31.98
N ASN A 657 0.37 47.22 -32.24
CA ASN A 657 0.06 46.73 -33.58
C ASN A 657 -1.45 46.75 -33.79
N GLY A 658 -1.98 47.94 -34.10
CA GLY A 658 -3.41 48.21 -34.27
C GLY A 658 -4.23 47.00 -34.71
N GLY A 659 -5.06 46.49 -33.78
CA GLY A 659 -6.11 45.53 -34.09
C GLY A 659 -5.70 44.12 -34.55
N ALA A 660 -4.55 43.57 -34.15
CA ALA A 660 -4.31 42.12 -34.32
C ALA A 660 -5.06 41.32 -33.25
N THR A 661 -6.14 40.63 -33.63
CA THR A 661 -6.78 39.61 -32.80
C THR A 661 -5.85 38.40 -32.77
N GLY A 662 -5.27 38.09 -31.60
CA GLY A 662 -4.16 37.15 -31.42
C GLY A 662 -4.40 35.68 -31.74
N GLU A 663 -4.86 35.33 -32.94
CA GLU A 663 -4.89 33.96 -33.44
C GLU A 663 -3.72 33.69 -34.40
N THR A 664 -3.01 32.60 -34.15
CA THR A 664 -1.99 32.04 -35.06
C THR A 664 -2.67 31.01 -35.95
N VAL A 665 -2.39 31.04 -37.26
CA VAL A 665 -2.90 30.05 -38.21
C VAL A 665 -2.40 28.66 -37.82
N ALA A 666 -3.30 27.67 -37.76
CA ALA A 666 -2.98 26.30 -37.41
C ALA A 666 -1.96 25.72 -38.38
N THR A 667 -0.98 24.99 -37.84
CA THR A 667 0.07 24.35 -38.64
C THR A 667 -0.55 23.31 -39.58
N PRO A 668 -0.21 23.31 -40.89
CA PRO A 668 -0.71 22.30 -41.81
C PRO A 668 -0.38 20.87 -41.37
N THR A 669 -1.28 19.93 -41.66
CA THR A 669 -1.09 18.49 -41.43
C THR A 669 -1.07 17.75 -42.76
N PHE A 670 -0.46 16.55 -42.77
CA PHE A 670 -0.34 15.71 -43.96
C PHE A 670 -1.09 14.39 -43.79
N SER A 671 -1.66 13.85 -44.86
CA SER A 671 -2.28 12.51 -44.87
C SER A 671 -2.01 11.80 -46.22
N PRO A 672 -1.52 10.56 -46.26
CA PRO A 672 -1.09 9.75 -45.11
C PRO A 672 0.11 10.36 -44.38
N ASP A 673 0.42 9.92 -43.16
CA ASP A 673 1.53 10.45 -42.37
C ASP A 673 2.90 10.25 -43.08
N SER A 674 3.92 11.02 -42.70
CA SER A 674 5.27 10.80 -43.20
C SER A 674 5.76 9.38 -42.91
N GLY A 675 6.50 8.78 -43.84
CA GLY A 675 6.90 7.39 -43.70
C GLY A 675 7.50 6.77 -44.94
N ASN A 676 7.73 5.47 -44.86
CA ASN A 676 8.29 4.65 -45.94
C ASN A 676 7.16 3.93 -46.67
N TYR A 677 7.08 4.09 -47.98
CA TYR A 677 6.01 3.51 -48.79
C TYR A 677 6.58 2.75 -49.99
N THR A 678 5.96 1.62 -50.32
CA THR A 678 6.35 0.74 -51.42
C THR A 678 5.78 1.17 -52.78
N GLY A 679 4.91 2.19 -52.80
CA GLY A 679 4.32 2.77 -54.01
C GLY A 679 4.00 4.26 -53.81
N THR A 680 3.69 4.94 -54.91
CA THR A 680 3.37 6.38 -54.94
C THR A 680 2.29 6.74 -53.92
N GLN A 681 2.52 7.79 -53.12
CA GLN A 681 1.54 8.31 -52.16
C GLN A 681 0.94 9.61 -52.65
N ASN A 682 -0.40 9.72 -52.59
CA ASN A 682 -1.11 10.97 -52.85
C ASN A 682 -1.29 11.72 -51.53
N VAL A 683 -0.39 12.65 -51.25
CA VAL A 683 -0.33 13.40 -49.99
C VAL A 683 -1.33 14.54 -49.99
N ILE A 684 -2.26 14.51 -49.05
CA ILE A 684 -3.25 15.55 -48.78
C ILE A 684 -2.69 16.48 -47.69
N ILE A 685 -2.68 17.79 -47.94
CA ILE A 685 -2.32 18.80 -46.93
C ILE A 685 -3.60 19.47 -46.44
N SER A 686 -3.78 19.54 -45.12
CA SER A 686 -4.96 20.14 -44.48
C SER A 686 -4.53 21.21 -43.49
N CYS A 687 -5.36 22.23 -43.26
CA CYS A 687 -5.14 23.22 -42.21
C CYS A 687 -6.44 23.40 -41.44
N ALA A 688 -6.37 23.33 -40.10
CA ALA A 688 -7.55 23.48 -39.25
C ALA A 688 -8.09 24.91 -39.23
N THR A 689 -7.27 25.91 -39.57
CA THR A 689 -7.71 27.29 -39.72
C THR A 689 -8.45 27.46 -41.05
N SER A 690 -9.77 27.61 -40.95
CA SER A 690 -10.64 27.85 -42.09
C SER A 690 -10.18 29.03 -42.95
N ASN A 691 -10.20 28.83 -44.27
CA ASN A 691 -9.80 29.77 -45.33
C ASN A 691 -8.33 30.21 -45.31
N ALA A 692 -7.44 29.49 -44.62
CA ALA A 692 -6.00 29.72 -44.75
C ALA A 692 -5.46 29.20 -46.09
N VAL A 693 -4.63 29.99 -46.75
CA VAL A 693 -3.97 29.63 -48.01
C VAL A 693 -2.72 28.83 -47.67
N ILE A 694 -2.73 27.54 -47.98
CA ILE A 694 -1.58 26.66 -47.77
C ILE A 694 -0.60 26.80 -48.94
N LYS A 695 0.65 27.15 -48.65
CA LYS A 695 1.78 27.15 -49.57
C LYS A 695 2.69 25.99 -49.26
N TYR A 696 3.23 25.33 -50.28
CA TYR A 696 4.09 24.18 -50.09
C TYR A 696 5.29 24.14 -51.04
N THR A 697 6.27 23.31 -50.70
CA THR A 697 7.40 22.89 -51.54
C THR A 697 7.58 21.39 -51.42
N THR A 698 8.16 20.74 -52.43
CA THR A 698 8.41 19.28 -52.46
C THR A 698 9.89 18.89 -52.40
N ASN A 699 10.78 19.88 -52.40
CA ASN A 699 12.23 19.71 -52.36
C ASN A 699 12.82 20.03 -50.98
N GLY A 700 11.99 20.13 -49.93
CA GLY A 700 12.42 20.38 -48.56
C GLY A 700 12.80 21.83 -48.22
N SER A 701 12.70 22.79 -49.15
CA SER A 701 12.90 24.21 -48.85
C SER A 701 11.72 24.81 -48.07
N THR A 702 11.92 25.84 -47.26
CA THR A 702 10.81 26.45 -46.51
C THR A 702 9.88 27.22 -47.45
N PRO A 703 8.55 26.96 -47.43
CA PRO A 703 7.59 27.69 -48.25
C PRO A 703 7.52 29.17 -47.88
N THR A 704 7.39 30.01 -48.89
CA THR A 704 7.16 31.46 -48.79
C THR A 704 5.80 31.83 -49.38
N VAL A 705 5.36 33.08 -49.22
CA VAL A 705 4.13 33.60 -49.86
C VAL A 705 4.09 33.41 -51.39
N ASN A 706 5.26 33.30 -52.03
CA ASN A 706 5.41 33.07 -53.47
C ASN A 706 5.51 31.58 -53.86
N SER A 707 5.52 30.65 -52.89
CA SER A 707 5.55 29.22 -53.17
C SER A 707 4.22 28.72 -53.74
N ALA A 708 4.22 27.48 -54.23
CA ALA A 708 3.05 26.87 -54.87
C ALA A 708 1.88 26.77 -53.87
N THR A 709 0.68 27.16 -54.31
CA THR A 709 -0.55 27.02 -53.50
C THR A 709 -1.05 25.59 -53.59
N TYR A 710 -1.32 24.96 -52.44
CA TYR A 710 -1.91 23.64 -52.39
C TYR A 710 -3.38 23.70 -52.84
N THR A 711 -3.71 22.98 -53.92
CA THR A 711 -5.04 22.97 -54.55
C THR A 711 -5.56 21.55 -54.83
N ALA A 712 -4.69 20.53 -54.78
CA ALA A 712 -5.00 19.12 -54.99
C ALA A 712 -3.91 18.24 -54.33
N PRO A 713 -4.18 16.94 -54.07
CA PRO A 713 -3.19 16.03 -53.47
C PRO A 713 -1.89 15.96 -54.27
N ILE A 714 -0.76 15.86 -53.56
CA ILE A 714 0.58 15.82 -54.15
C ILE A 714 1.02 14.36 -54.32
N ALA A 715 1.25 13.92 -55.56
CA ALA A 715 1.78 12.59 -55.82
C ALA A 715 3.28 12.52 -55.51
N ALA A 716 3.65 11.94 -54.37
CA ALA A 716 5.01 11.57 -54.03
C ALA A 716 5.33 10.21 -54.67
N SER A 717 6.01 10.21 -55.82
CA SER A 717 6.38 9.00 -56.57
C SER A 717 7.86 8.58 -56.41
N SER A 718 8.67 9.41 -55.76
CA SER A 718 10.05 9.16 -55.33
C SER A 718 10.26 9.79 -53.95
N THR A 719 11.40 9.52 -53.29
CA THR A 719 11.70 10.16 -52.00
C THR A 719 11.62 11.69 -52.10
N ALA A 720 10.75 12.29 -51.27
CA ALA A 720 10.49 13.73 -51.28
C ALA A 720 10.17 14.22 -49.87
N THR A 721 10.64 15.44 -49.54
CA THR A 721 10.26 16.16 -48.32
C THR A 721 9.33 17.29 -48.69
N ILE A 722 8.09 17.19 -48.27
CA ILE A 722 7.06 18.20 -48.48
C ILE A 722 7.03 19.11 -47.26
N LYS A 723 7.23 20.41 -47.46
CA LYS A 723 7.01 21.43 -46.41
C LYS A 723 5.81 22.28 -46.75
N ALA A 724 5.05 22.72 -45.74
CA ALA A 724 3.86 23.54 -45.92
C ALA A 724 3.75 24.65 -44.86
N VAL A 725 3.29 25.83 -45.26
CA VAL A 725 2.96 26.98 -44.40
C VAL A 725 1.59 27.50 -44.81
N ALA A 726 0.72 27.76 -43.83
CA ALA A 726 -0.59 28.34 -44.07
C ALA A 726 -0.58 29.84 -43.73
N PHE A 727 -1.10 30.64 -44.66
CA PHE A 727 -1.19 32.10 -44.56
C PHE A 727 -2.65 32.52 -44.45
N LYS A 728 -2.95 33.48 -43.58
CA LYS A 728 -4.28 34.10 -43.49
C LYS A 728 -4.12 35.58 -43.18
N SER A 729 -4.70 36.43 -44.04
CA SER A 729 -4.65 37.88 -43.87
C SER A 729 -5.22 38.28 -42.50
N GLY A 730 -4.45 39.01 -41.70
CA GLY A 730 -4.86 39.44 -40.35
C GLY A 730 -4.58 38.47 -39.20
N ALA A 731 -3.89 37.34 -39.44
CA ALA A 731 -3.44 36.39 -38.41
C ALA A 731 -1.91 36.19 -38.46
N TYR A 732 -1.31 35.63 -37.41
CA TYR A 732 0.09 35.19 -37.48
C TYR A 732 0.20 33.95 -38.38
N ASP A 733 1.19 33.93 -39.28
CA ASP A 733 1.46 32.77 -40.15
C ASP A 733 1.63 31.49 -39.34
N SER A 734 1.27 30.35 -39.93
CA SER A 734 1.47 29.07 -39.25
C SER A 734 2.95 28.76 -39.09
N ASN A 735 3.29 27.89 -38.13
CA ASN A 735 4.58 27.23 -38.14
C ASN A 735 4.75 26.40 -39.43
N VAL A 736 6.00 26.14 -39.83
CA VAL A 736 6.32 25.32 -41.00
C VAL A 736 6.06 23.85 -40.68
N ALA A 737 5.09 23.24 -41.36
CA ALA A 737 4.88 21.80 -41.35
C ALA A 737 5.88 21.12 -42.29
N SER A 738 6.40 19.94 -41.93
CA SER A 738 7.34 19.18 -42.76
C SER A 738 7.06 17.68 -42.67
N ALA A 739 6.94 17.01 -43.81
CA ALA A 739 6.76 15.56 -43.91
C ALA A 739 7.66 14.97 -45.00
N THR A 740 8.39 13.90 -44.66
CA THR A 740 9.24 13.18 -45.60
C THR A 740 8.60 11.85 -45.98
N TYR A 741 8.47 11.60 -47.29
CA TYR A 741 7.95 10.36 -47.87
C TYR A 741 9.09 9.68 -48.60
N ASN A 742 9.49 8.49 -48.15
CA ASN A 742 10.50 7.70 -48.83
C ASN A 742 9.79 6.67 -49.72
N ILE A 743 9.91 6.82 -51.05
CA ILE A 743 9.21 5.98 -52.02
C ILE A 743 10.24 5.14 -52.80
N GLY A 744 10.22 3.83 -52.63
CA GLY A 744 11.10 2.88 -53.33
C GLY A 744 11.42 1.61 -52.54
N THR A 745 11.86 0.56 -53.24
CA THR A 745 12.27 -0.74 -52.67
C THR A 745 13.70 -0.71 -52.13
N MET A 746 14.00 0.15 -51.14
CA MET A 746 15.25 -0.01 -50.41
C MET A 746 15.11 -1.16 -49.42
N GLN A 747 15.80 -2.26 -49.71
CA GLN A 747 15.96 -3.33 -48.72
C GLN A 747 16.73 -2.77 -47.52
N THR A 748 16.38 -3.24 -46.32
CA THR A 748 17.09 -2.86 -45.09
C THR A 748 18.28 -3.78 -44.87
N VAL A 749 19.41 -3.22 -44.47
CA VAL A 749 20.58 -4.01 -44.04
C VAL A 749 20.14 -4.88 -42.85
N ALA A 750 20.45 -6.17 -42.88
CA ALA A 750 20.13 -7.08 -41.80
C ALA A 750 20.84 -6.66 -40.51
N THR A 751 20.12 -6.72 -39.39
CA THR A 751 20.66 -6.40 -38.06
C THR A 751 21.92 -7.21 -37.78
N PRO A 752 23.07 -6.57 -37.51
CA PRO A 752 24.29 -7.29 -37.18
C PRO A 752 24.12 -8.11 -35.89
N VAL A 753 24.70 -9.30 -35.87
CA VAL A 753 24.67 -10.22 -34.73
C VAL A 753 26.01 -10.15 -34.01
N ILE A 754 25.97 -9.88 -32.70
CA ILE A 754 27.14 -9.83 -31.82
C ILE A 754 27.33 -11.21 -31.16
N SER A 755 28.55 -11.75 -31.20
CA SER A 755 28.91 -13.02 -30.58
C SER A 755 30.21 -12.91 -29.78
N PRO A 756 30.26 -13.34 -28.51
CA PRO A 756 29.16 -13.91 -27.73
C PRO A 756 28.07 -12.86 -27.39
N PRO A 757 26.83 -13.27 -27.09
CA PRO A 757 25.75 -12.33 -26.74
C PRO A 757 26.05 -11.55 -25.47
N GLY A 758 25.36 -10.43 -25.25
CA GLY A 758 25.48 -9.65 -24.01
C GLY A 758 25.20 -10.50 -22.76
N GLY A 759 25.90 -10.21 -21.67
CA GLY A 759 25.82 -10.99 -20.44
C GLY A 759 26.89 -10.62 -19.42
N THR A 760 26.91 -11.36 -18.31
CA THR A 760 27.91 -11.20 -17.26
C THR A 760 29.07 -12.15 -17.50
N TYR A 761 30.29 -11.62 -17.47
CA TYR A 761 31.52 -12.37 -17.70
C TYR A 761 32.53 -12.07 -16.60
N VAL A 762 33.32 -13.08 -16.23
CA VAL A 762 34.35 -12.97 -15.17
C VAL A 762 35.72 -12.58 -15.70
N SER A 763 35.87 -12.49 -17.02
CA SER A 763 37.09 -12.10 -17.73
C SER A 763 36.74 -11.29 -18.97
N SER A 764 37.74 -10.60 -19.53
CA SER A 764 37.57 -9.86 -20.78
C SER A 764 37.00 -10.73 -21.90
N GLN A 765 36.13 -10.14 -22.71
CA GLN A 765 35.48 -10.78 -23.85
C GLN A 765 36.05 -10.24 -25.16
N SER A 766 36.22 -11.13 -26.14
CA SER A 766 36.57 -10.76 -27.52
C SER A 766 35.34 -10.96 -28.40
N LEU A 767 34.74 -9.86 -28.85
CA LEU A 767 33.50 -9.88 -29.60
C LEU A 767 33.76 -9.99 -31.09
N THR A 768 32.97 -10.82 -31.75
CA THR A 768 32.85 -10.90 -33.21
C THR A 768 31.47 -10.40 -33.62
N VAL A 769 31.39 -9.70 -34.75
CA VAL A 769 30.12 -9.15 -35.25
C VAL A 769 29.96 -9.57 -36.70
N THR A 770 28.81 -10.14 -37.02
CA THR A 770 28.48 -10.61 -38.37
C THR A 770 27.23 -9.92 -38.89
N CYS A 771 27.16 -9.63 -40.18
CA CYS A 771 25.97 -9.09 -40.84
C CYS A 771 25.67 -9.95 -42.08
N SER A 772 24.43 -10.41 -42.21
CA SER A 772 24.03 -11.28 -43.30
C SER A 772 23.74 -10.56 -44.63
N THR A 773 23.75 -9.22 -44.65
CA THR A 773 23.68 -8.43 -45.89
C THR A 773 25.07 -8.32 -46.52
N PRO A 774 25.31 -8.95 -47.70
CA PRO A 774 26.61 -8.89 -48.35
C PRO A 774 27.02 -7.46 -48.69
N GLY A 775 28.28 -7.10 -48.39
CA GLY A 775 28.83 -5.78 -48.68
C GLY A 775 28.51 -4.68 -47.65
N ALA A 776 27.68 -4.96 -46.64
CA ALA A 776 27.36 -3.98 -45.60
C ALA A 776 28.57 -3.67 -44.68
N THR A 777 28.81 -2.39 -44.44
CA THR A 777 29.79 -1.89 -43.46
C THR A 777 29.16 -1.82 -42.08
N VAL A 778 29.66 -2.61 -41.12
CA VAL A 778 29.18 -2.58 -39.73
C VAL A 778 30.02 -1.62 -38.91
N ARG A 779 29.35 -0.72 -38.17
CA ARG A 779 29.97 0.27 -37.29
C ARG A 779 29.49 0.10 -35.86
N TYR A 780 30.29 0.58 -34.90
CA TYR A 780 30.02 0.36 -33.48
C TYR A 780 30.34 1.56 -32.59
N THR A 781 29.81 1.53 -31.38
CA THR A 781 30.14 2.42 -30.26
C THR A 781 30.24 1.60 -28.97
N LEU A 782 31.03 2.07 -28.01
CA LEU A 782 31.27 1.42 -26.71
C LEU A 782 30.79 2.25 -25.51
N ASP A 783 30.35 3.48 -25.78
CA ASP A 783 29.87 4.44 -24.78
C ASP A 783 28.33 4.49 -24.71
N GLY A 784 27.65 3.61 -25.46
CA GLY A 784 26.18 3.56 -25.54
C GLY A 784 25.55 4.58 -26.48
N SER A 785 26.32 5.44 -27.15
CA SER A 785 25.81 6.34 -28.20
C SER A 785 25.35 5.57 -29.44
N GLU A 786 24.41 6.10 -30.23
CA GLU A 786 23.97 5.43 -31.46
C GLU A 786 25.07 5.43 -32.54
N PRO A 787 25.41 4.28 -33.16
CA PRO A 787 26.36 4.26 -34.26
C PRO A 787 25.84 5.03 -35.48
N THR A 788 26.71 5.87 -36.05
CA THR A 788 26.46 6.66 -37.28
C THR A 788 27.40 6.20 -38.40
N GLU A 789 27.23 6.72 -39.62
CA GLU A 789 28.16 6.48 -40.73
C GLU A 789 29.58 6.99 -40.49
N ASN A 790 29.81 7.80 -39.45
CA ASN A 790 31.13 8.27 -39.05
C ASN A 790 31.72 7.46 -37.88
N SER A 791 30.94 6.56 -37.28
CA SER A 791 31.43 5.71 -36.17
C SER A 791 32.49 4.71 -36.66
N PRO A 792 33.38 4.22 -35.78
CA PRO A 792 34.41 3.26 -36.14
C PRO A 792 33.85 2.00 -36.84
N ILE A 793 34.54 1.55 -37.90
CA ILE A 793 34.22 0.30 -38.62
C ILE A 793 34.77 -0.89 -37.83
N ILE A 794 34.02 -1.99 -37.81
CA ILE A 794 34.51 -3.25 -37.24
C ILE A 794 35.51 -3.89 -38.22
N GLY A 795 36.81 -3.72 -37.95
CA GLY A 795 37.91 -4.30 -38.74
C GLY A 795 38.46 -5.64 -38.21
N GLY A 796 37.92 -6.13 -37.09
CA GLY A 796 38.39 -7.33 -36.38
C GLY A 796 37.58 -7.57 -35.10
N SER A 797 38.10 -8.37 -34.17
CA SER A 797 37.42 -8.60 -32.89
C SER A 797 37.51 -7.38 -31.95
N ILE A 798 36.44 -7.11 -31.21
CA ILE A 798 36.37 -5.99 -30.24
C ILE A 798 36.63 -6.53 -28.83
N SER A 799 37.69 -6.07 -28.17
CA SER A 799 38.00 -6.48 -26.80
C SER A 799 37.26 -5.63 -25.75
N ILE A 800 36.48 -6.29 -24.89
CA ILE A 800 35.75 -5.69 -23.77
C ILE A 800 36.33 -6.20 -22.45
N SER A 801 36.97 -5.31 -21.68
CA SER A 801 37.63 -5.65 -20.41
C SER A 801 36.95 -5.06 -19.16
N LYS A 802 35.89 -4.28 -19.33
CA LYS A 802 35.10 -3.66 -18.26
C LYS A 802 33.64 -3.60 -18.67
N THR A 803 32.74 -3.28 -17.73
CA THR A 803 31.33 -3.13 -18.04
C THR A 803 31.12 -2.11 -19.17
N THR A 804 30.60 -2.57 -20.30
CA THR A 804 30.52 -1.80 -21.54
C THR A 804 29.21 -2.10 -22.27
N THR A 805 28.53 -1.04 -22.70
CA THR A 805 27.39 -1.14 -23.61
C THR A 805 27.89 -1.05 -25.03
N VAL A 806 27.78 -2.14 -25.76
CA VAL A 806 28.19 -2.24 -27.17
C VAL A 806 26.95 -2.06 -28.03
N LYS A 807 26.98 -1.06 -28.91
CA LYS A 807 25.97 -0.90 -29.96
C LYS A 807 26.61 -1.08 -31.32
N VAL A 808 25.96 -1.82 -32.21
CA VAL A 808 26.43 -2.05 -33.58
C VAL A 808 25.31 -1.82 -34.60
N LYS A 809 25.66 -1.28 -35.76
CA LYS A 809 24.71 -0.97 -36.84
C LYS A 809 25.36 -1.16 -38.20
N GLY A 810 24.64 -1.76 -39.14
CA GLY A 810 25.07 -2.00 -40.51
C GLY A 810 24.62 -0.91 -41.46
N PHE A 811 25.51 -0.50 -42.37
CA PHE A 811 25.31 0.53 -43.39
C PHE A 811 25.71 0.01 -44.76
N LEU A 812 24.89 0.25 -45.79
CA LEU A 812 25.23 -0.07 -47.17
C LEU A 812 24.60 0.99 -48.09
N THR A 813 25.41 1.59 -48.95
CA THR A 813 24.98 2.61 -49.90
C THR A 813 23.86 2.05 -50.78
N GLY A 814 22.71 2.74 -50.83
CA GLY A 814 21.52 2.30 -51.57
C GLY A 814 20.57 1.37 -50.80
N MET A 815 20.82 1.11 -49.52
CA MET A 815 19.93 0.37 -48.60
C MET A 815 19.65 1.19 -47.32
N LEU A 816 18.53 0.89 -46.65
CA LEU A 816 18.27 1.45 -45.33
C LEU A 816 19.22 0.84 -44.30
N SER A 817 19.77 1.64 -43.38
CA SER A 817 20.62 1.14 -42.30
C SER A 817 19.88 0.10 -41.45
N SER A 818 20.61 -0.85 -40.88
CA SER A 818 20.00 -1.88 -40.04
C SER A 818 19.36 -1.31 -38.77
N ALA A 819 18.55 -2.11 -38.07
CA ALA A 819 18.29 -1.83 -36.66
C ALA A 819 19.61 -1.88 -35.86
N THR A 820 19.67 -1.15 -34.74
CA THR A 820 20.83 -1.17 -33.84
C THR A 820 20.77 -2.41 -32.97
N ALA A 821 21.77 -3.29 -33.06
CA ALA A 821 21.94 -4.36 -32.09
C ALA A 821 22.69 -3.82 -30.87
N THR A 822 22.13 -4.03 -29.69
CA THR A 822 22.70 -3.57 -28.41
C THR A 822 22.98 -4.78 -27.53
N ALA A 823 24.19 -4.85 -26.97
CA ALA A 823 24.58 -5.84 -25.99
C ALA A 823 25.32 -5.17 -24.83
N ILE A 824 24.94 -5.51 -23.61
CA ILE A 824 25.64 -5.07 -22.39
C ILE A 824 26.54 -6.22 -21.95
N TYR A 825 27.82 -5.92 -21.76
CA TYR A 825 28.79 -6.85 -21.19
C TYR A 825 29.11 -6.34 -19.81
N ALA A 826 28.70 -7.07 -18.78
CA ALA A 826 29.09 -6.78 -17.40
C ALA A 826 30.33 -7.62 -17.09
N ILE A 827 31.53 -7.00 -17.08
CA ILE A 827 32.75 -7.69 -16.67
C ILE A 827 32.87 -7.54 -15.17
N VAL A 828 32.60 -8.62 -14.43
CA VAL A 828 32.66 -8.65 -12.96
C VAL A 828 33.79 -9.60 -12.58
N PRO A 829 35.00 -9.08 -12.30
CA PRO A 829 36.09 -9.90 -11.79
C PRO A 829 35.67 -10.57 -10.48
N PRO A 830 36.18 -11.78 -10.18
CA PRO A 830 35.94 -12.37 -8.87
C PRO A 830 36.54 -11.48 -7.78
N THR A 831 35.84 -11.34 -6.66
CA THR A 831 36.28 -10.50 -5.53
C THR A 831 37.20 -11.28 -4.60
N VAL A 832 38.25 -10.63 -4.10
CA VAL A 832 39.14 -11.18 -3.08
C VAL A 832 38.34 -11.38 -1.78
N ALA A 833 38.50 -12.53 -1.14
CA ALA A 833 37.84 -12.83 0.12
C ALA A 833 38.27 -11.82 1.21
N THR A 834 37.31 -11.33 1.98
CA THR A 834 37.56 -10.44 3.11
C THR A 834 38.54 -11.08 4.10
N PRO A 835 39.59 -10.37 4.55
CA PRO A 835 40.50 -10.88 5.56
C PRO A 835 39.77 -11.28 6.84
N VAL A 836 40.22 -12.36 7.47
CA VAL A 836 39.71 -12.85 8.75
C VAL A 836 40.80 -12.70 9.80
N MET A 837 40.47 -12.08 10.93
CA MET A 837 41.39 -11.90 12.05
C MET A 837 41.13 -12.96 13.13
N THR A 838 42.19 -13.53 13.68
CA THR A 838 42.09 -14.59 14.71
C THR A 838 43.13 -14.35 15.81
N PRO A 839 42.73 -14.19 17.08
CA PRO A 839 41.34 -14.19 17.55
C PRO A 839 40.56 -12.96 17.04
N GLY A 840 39.24 -13.06 16.93
CA GLY A 840 38.37 -11.97 16.44
C GLY A 840 38.24 -10.81 17.45
N SER A 841 37.40 -9.82 17.18
CA SER A 841 37.09 -8.76 18.16
C SER A 841 36.60 -9.31 19.49
N GLY A 842 36.84 -8.55 20.57
CA GLY A 842 36.44 -8.97 21.90
C GLY A 842 37.04 -8.13 23.01
N ASN A 843 36.61 -8.44 24.23
CA ASN A 843 37.19 -7.92 25.45
C ASN A 843 38.24 -8.90 25.96
N TYR A 844 39.48 -8.46 26.09
CA TYR A 844 40.61 -9.27 26.49
C TYR A 844 41.24 -8.72 27.76
N THR A 845 41.65 -9.62 28.66
CA THR A 845 42.30 -9.30 29.93
C THR A 845 43.82 -9.43 29.88
N SER A 846 44.35 -9.99 28.79
CA SER A 846 45.78 -10.13 28.50
C SER A 846 46.03 -9.89 27.01
N SER A 847 47.28 -9.53 26.66
CA SER A 847 47.65 -9.23 25.27
C SER A 847 47.27 -10.36 24.31
N GLN A 848 46.78 -9.99 23.13
CA GLN A 848 46.41 -10.93 22.08
C GLN A 848 47.40 -10.87 20.93
N THR A 849 47.66 -12.01 20.32
CA THR A 849 48.45 -12.11 19.08
C THR A 849 47.50 -12.43 17.93
N VAL A 850 47.16 -11.40 17.14
CA VAL A 850 46.17 -11.45 16.06
C VAL A 850 46.83 -11.85 14.76
N SER A 851 46.37 -12.97 14.20
CA SER A 851 46.72 -13.42 12.85
C SER A 851 45.67 -12.98 11.85
N ILE A 852 46.07 -12.50 10.66
CA ILE A 852 45.16 -12.12 9.58
C ILE A 852 45.33 -13.10 8.42
N THR A 853 44.24 -13.72 7.98
CA THR A 853 44.23 -14.68 6.87
C THR A 853 43.26 -14.24 5.78
N CYS A 854 43.49 -14.65 4.55
CA CYS A 854 42.57 -14.42 3.43
C CYS A 854 42.37 -15.75 2.71
N ALA A 855 41.11 -16.10 2.42
CA ALA A 855 40.79 -17.36 1.74
C ALA A 855 41.21 -17.33 0.25
N THR A 856 41.43 -16.15 -0.33
CA THR A 856 41.95 -16.02 -1.69
C THR A 856 43.45 -16.29 -1.71
N SER A 857 43.83 -17.41 -2.33
CA SER A 857 45.23 -17.82 -2.47
C SER A 857 46.05 -16.73 -3.20
N GLY A 858 47.21 -16.38 -2.63
CA GLY A 858 48.12 -15.38 -3.20
C GLY A 858 47.69 -13.91 -3.02
N ALA A 859 46.65 -13.63 -2.23
CA ALA A 859 46.23 -12.26 -1.96
C ALA A 859 47.23 -11.53 -1.04
N VAL A 860 47.46 -10.24 -1.32
CA VAL A 860 48.28 -9.35 -0.50
C VAL A 860 47.38 -8.63 0.49
N ILE A 861 47.57 -8.89 1.78
CA ILE A 861 46.79 -8.28 2.87
C ILE A 861 47.50 -7.02 3.36
N ARG A 862 46.76 -5.93 3.53
CA ARG A 862 47.24 -4.68 4.13
C ARG A 862 46.35 -4.26 5.29
N TYR A 863 46.95 -3.65 6.32
CA TYR A 863 46.22 -3.31 7.55
C TYR A 863 46.67 -2.00 8.20
N THR A 864 45.85 -1.53 9.13
CA THR A 864 46.07 -0.41 10.06
C THR A 864 45.63 -0.87 11.46
N THR A 865 46.18 -0.24 12.51
CA THR A 865 45.87 -0.57 13.93
C THR A 865 45.25 0.60 14.70
N ASP A 866 45.15 1.77 14.07
CA ASP A 866 44.60 3.00 14.64
C ASP A 866 43.12 3.22 14.26
N GLY A 867 42.50 2.24 13.61
CA GLY A 867 41.12 2.33 13.11
C GLY A 867 40.94 3.14 11.82
N SER A 868 42.00 3.68 11.22
CA SER A 868 41.92 4.30 9.89
C SER A 868 41.69 3.26 8.79
N THR A 869 41.07 3.63 7.66
CA THR A 869 40.85 2.69 6.55
C THR A 869 42.16 2.39 5.83
N PRO A 870 42.57 1.11 5.67
CA PRO A 870 43.81 0.77 4.99
C PRO A 870 43.75 1.13 3.50
N SER A 871 44.89 1.54 2.95
CA SER A 871 45.06 1.95 1.54
C SER A 871 46.23 1.21 0.89
N ALA A 872 46.57 1.53 -0.37
CA ALA A 872 47.71 0.95 -1.07
C ALA A 872 49.07 1.28 -0.41
N SER A 873 49.15 2.31 0.43
CA SER A 873 50.35 2.67 1.20
C SER A 873 50.39 2.05 2.60
N SER A 874 49.31 1.43 3.08
CA SER A 874 49.25 0.79 4.39
C SER A 874 50.15 -0.44 4.47
N THR A 875 50.57 -0.77 5.70
CA THR A 875 51.49 -1.86 6.00
C THR A 875 51.00 -3.19 5.45
N ILE A 876 51.88 -3.92 4.74
CA ILE A 876 51.59 -5.29 4.28
C ILE A 876 51.69 -6.23 5.48
N TYR A 877 50.63 -7.00 5.71
CA TYR A 877 50.62 -8.02 6.74
C TYR A 877 51.60 -9.15 6.38
N SER A 878 52.60 -9.35 7.25
CA SER A 878 53.64 -10.38 7.09
C SER A 878 53.89 -11.19 8.36
N ASN A 879 53.48 -10.67 9.53
CA ASN A 879 53.63 -11.31 10.83
C ASN A 879 52.40 -11.02 11.71
N PRO A 880 52.02 -11.90 12.66
CA PRO A 880 50.95 -11.63 13.61
C PRO A 880 51.13 -10.31 14.39
N ILE A 881 50.02 -9.64 14.68
CA ILE A 881 49.97 -8.33 15.33
C ILE A 881 49.70 -8.53 16.81
N VAL A 882 50.57 -8.02 17.69
CA VAL A 882 50.33 -8.05 19.13
C VAL A 882 49.53 -6.81 19.54
N VAL A 883 48.37 -7.02 20.17
CA VAL A 883 47.54 -5.96 20.76
C VAL A 883 47.48 -6.14 22.28
N SER A 884 47.77 -5.08 23.03
CA SER A 884 47.83 -5.10 24.51
C SER A 884 47.05 -3.97 25.17
N GLN A 885 46.32 -3.19 24.37
CA GLN A 885 45.49 -2.07 24.76
C GLN A 885 44.36 -1.91 23.73
N ASN A 886 43.38 -1.05 23.99
CA ASN A 886 42.28 -0.80 23.06
C ASN A 886 42.81 -0.49 21.66
N THR A 887 42.55 -1.39 20.72
CA THR A 887 43.11 -1.34 19.36
C THR A 887 42.03 -1.72 18.37
N THR A 888 41.91 -0.96 17.27
CA THR A 888 41.04 -1.35 16.15
C THR A 888 41.91 -1.69 14.97
N ILE A 889 41.89 -2.96 14.57
CA ILE A 889 42.60 -3.41 13.37
C ILE A 889 41.63 -3.33 12.21
N LYS A 890 42.02 -2.66 11.13
CA LYS A 890 41.31 -2.73 9.84
C LYS A 890 42.22 -3.33 8.79
N ALA A 891 41.71 -4.25 7.98
CA ALA A 891 42.49 -4.91 6.93
C ALA A 891 41.68 -5.14 5.65
N TYR A 892 42.34 -5.05 4.50
CA TYR A 892 41.79 -5.47 3.21
C TYR A 892 42.86 -6.25 2.43
N ALA A 893 42.42 -7.01 1.43
CA ALA A 893 43.28 -7.84 0.60
C ALA A 893 43.09 -7.53 -0.88
N THR A 894 44.18 -7.59 -1.63
CA THR A 894 44.21 -7.40 -3.08
C THR A 894 44.81 -8.62 -3.78
N ALA A 895 44.36 -8.92 -4.99
CA ALA A 895 44.91 -9.99 -5.82
C ALA A 895 44.81 -9.61 -7.30
N ASN A 896 45.78 -10.04 -8.11
CA ASN A 896 45.84 -9.64 -9.51
C ASN A 896 44.62 -10.16 -10.30
N GLY A 897 43.95 -9.27 -11.06
CA GLY A 897 42.77 -9.62 -11.84
C GLY A 897 41.49 -9.85 -11.03
N MET A 898 41.49 -9.49 -9.74
CA MET A 898 40.34 -9.59 -8.84
C MET A 898 39.95 -8.20 -8.30
N THR A 899 38.69 -8.03 -7.93
CA THR A 899 38.27 -6.83 -7.18
C THR A 899 38.76 -6.94 -5.75
N ASP A 900 39.31 -5.85 -5.19
CA ASP A 900 39.77 -5.78 -3.80
C ASP A 900 38.68 -6.25 -2.82
N SER A 901 39.11 -6.86 -1.71
CA SER A 901 38.18 -7.32 -0.69
C SER A 901 37.48 -6.16 0.00
N ALA A 902 36.36 -6.44 0.68
CA ALA A 902 35.86 -5.52 1.69
C ALA A 902 36.90 -5.34 2.82
N VAL A 903 36.79 -4.21 3.54
CA VAL A 903 37.64 -3.93 4.71
C VAL A 903 37.08 -4.70 5.91
N ALA A 904 37.84 -5.65 6.42
CA ALA A 904 37.60 -6.27 7.72
C ALA A 904 37.98 -5.29 8.82
N ALA A 905 37.15 -5.15 9.86
CA ALA A 905 37.42 -4.28 11.00
C ALA A 905 37.11 -5.03 12.29
N GLU A 906 38.10 -5.15 13.18
CA GLU A 906 37.95 -5.83 14.46
C GLU A 906 38.50 -4.95 15.59
N THR A 907 37.70 -4.82 16.64
CA THR A 907 38.05 -4.02 17.83
C THR A 907 38.41 -4.93 19.00
N TYR A 908 39.58 -4.69 19.55
CA TYR A 908 40.14 -5.40 20.70
C TYR A 908 40.11 -4.45 21.89
N ASN A 909 39.23 -4.71 22.85
CA ASN A 909 39.05 -3.89 24.04
C ASN A 909 39.75 -4.53 25.24
N PHE A 910 40.38 -3.72 26.07
CA PHE A 910 41.10 -4.08 27.28
C PHE A 910 40.55 -3.21 28.42
N GLY A 911 39.92 -3.84 29.42
CA GLY A 911 39.22 -3.15 30.50
C GLY A 911 38.64 -4.09 31.55
N THR A 912 37.91 -3.55 32.54
CA THR A 912 37.29 -4.32 33.63
C THR A 912 36.22 -5.29 33.10
N PRO A 913 36.22 -6.56 33.55
CA PRO A 913 35.35 -7.59 32.98
C PRO A 913 33.86 -7.37 33.28
N VAL A 914 33.02 -7.65 32.29
CA VAL A 914 31.54 -7.56 32.35
C VAL A 914 30.98 -8.78 33.10
N LYS A 915 30.02 -8.56 34.01
CA LYS A 915 29.37 -9.61 34.81
C LYS A 915 28.16 -10.21 34.10
N LEU A 916 28.05 -11.54 34.06
CA LEU A 916 26.90 -12.23 33.50
C LEU A 916 25.67 -12.08 34.38
N MET A 917 24.48 -12.09 33.77
CA MET A 917 23.19 -11.97 34.45
C MET A 917 22.27 -13.11 34.01
N LEU A 918 21.61 -13.74 34.99
CA LEU A 918 20.66 -14.84 34.79
C LEU A 918 19.23 -14.39 35.06
N THR A 919 18.27 -15.03 34.39
CA THR A 919 16.84 -14.93 34.68
C THR A 919 16.25 -16.33 34.77
N ILE A 920 15.47 -16.61 35.82
CA ILE A 920 14.73 -17.87 36.00
C ILE A 920 13.25 -17.58 35.75
N SER A 921 12.62 -18.36 34.86
CA SER A 921 11.22 -18.19 34.44
C SER A 921 10.47 -19.53 34.46
N PRO A 922 9.21 -19.59 34.93
CA PRO A 922 8.46 -18.49 35.53
C PRO A 922 9.05 -18.09 36.88
N ALA A 923 8.77 -16.87 37.34
CA ALA A 923 9.33 -16.33 38.58
C ALA A 923 9.00 -17.20 39.80
N SER A 924 9.74 -17.03 40.91
CA SER A 924 9.41 -17.71 42.17
C SER A 924 7.95 -17.47 42.57
N GLY A 925 7.28 -18.49 43.08
CA GLY A 925 5.86 -18.37 43.43
C GLY A 925 5.22 -19.70 43.83
N THR A 926 3.94 -19.61 44.15
CA THR A 926 3.09 -20.78 44.45
C THR A 926 2.40 -21.25 43.18
N TYR A 927 2.57 -22.51 42.83
CA TYR A 927 2.00 -23.14 41.64
C TYR A 927 1.11 -24.31 42.04
N THR A 928 0.02 -24.50 41.29
CA THR A 928 -0.86 -25.67 41.45
C THR A 928 -0.41 -26.76 40.48
N GLY A 929 0.30 -27.77 40.99
CA GLY A 929 0.92 -28.82 40.17
C GLY A 929 2.34 -28.49 39.65
N PRO A 930 3.00 -29.42 38.94
CA PRO A 930 4.38 -29.26 38.48
C PRO A 930 4.59 -28.06 37.55
N VAL A 931 5.72 -27.36 37.69
CA VAL A 931 6.06 -26.17 36.89
C VAL A 931 7.30 -26.42 36.03
N SER A 932 7.26 -26.00 34.76
CA SER A 932 8.41 -26.07 33.86
C SER A 932 9.25 -24.80 33.97
N VAL A 933 10.49 -24.92 34.44
CA VAL A 933 11.40 -23.81 34.74
C VAL A 933 12.49 -23.69 33.66
N ALA A 934 12.55 -22.53 33.00
CA ALA A 934 13.59 -22.14 32.05
C ALA A 934 14.57 -21.15 32.70
N ILE A 935 15.83 -21.19 32.28
CA ILE A 935 16.89 -20.32 32.79
C ILE A 935 17.58 -19.68 31.59
N THR A 936 17.67 -18.35 31.56
CA THR A 936 18.29 -17.60 30.46
C THR A 936 19.41 -16.71 30.96
N CYS A 937 20.39 -16.45 30.10
CA CYS A 937 21.52 -15.55 30.38
C CYS A 937 21.51 -14.38 29.38
N ASN A 938 21.96 -13.20 29.81
CA ASN A 938 22.19 -12.06 28.92
C ASN A 938 23.28 -12.30 27.85
N TYR A 939 24.02 -13.41 27.94
CA TYR A 939 24.96 -13.88 26.94
C TYR A 939 24.58 -15.29 26.46
N ALA A 940 24.14 -15.40 25.20
CA ALA A 940 23.55 -16.62 24.66
C ALA A 940 24.51 -17.83 24.61
N SER A 941 25.83 -17.59 24.60
CA SER A 941 26.85 -18.66 24.59
C SER A 941 27.39 -19.01 25.98
N ALA A 942 26.82 -18.46 27.06
CA ALA A 942 27.24 -18.80 28.42
C ALA A 942 26.86 -20.24 28.79
N THR A 943 27.73 -20.93 29.53
CA THR A 943 27.39 -22.22 30.14
C THR A 943 26.64 -21.97 31.44
N ILE A 944 25.36 -22.37 31.47
CA ILE A 944 24.50 -22.27 32.65
C ILE A 944 24.50 -23.60 33.40
N ARG A 945 24.72 -23.58 34.71
CA ARG A 945 24.63 -24.75 35.59
C ARG A 945 23.61 -24.52 36.69
N TYR A 946 22.84 -25.55 37.03
CA TYR A 946 21.70 -25.42 37.94
C TYR A 946 21.52 -26.61 38.89
N THR A 947 20.70 -26.40 39.91
CA THR A 947 20.20 -27.38 40.88
C THR A 947 18.71 -27.13 41.12
N VAL A 948 17.94 -28.18 41.45
CA VAL A 948 16.47 -28.10 41.71
C VAL A 948 16.09 -28.46 43.14
N ASP A 949 17.07 -28.86 43.95
CA ASP A 949 16.91 -29.23 45.36
C ASP A 949 17.29 -28.08 46.31
N GLY A 950 17.62 -26.91 45.76
CA GLY A 950 18.06 -25.72 46.49
C GLY A 950 19.52 -25.72 46.94
N SER A 951 20.32 -26.73 46.61
CA SER A 951 21.78 -26.70 46.80
C SER A 951 22.45 -25.64 45.91
N THR A 952 23.61 -25.11 46.30
CA THR A 952 24.31 -24.09 45.48
C THR A 952 25.00 -24.76 44.28
N PRO A 953 24.73 -24.34 43.03
CA PRO A 953 25.35 -24.93 41.85
C PRO A 953 26.85 -24.62 41.79
N ASN A 954 27.62 -25.56 41.24
CA ASN A 954 29.07 -25.49 41.08
C ASN A 954 29.50 -26.10 39.72
N PRO A 955 30.79 -26.12 39.35
CA PRO A 955 31.24 -26.61 38.04
C PRO A 955 30.91 -28.08 37.71
N SER A 956 30.55 -28.91 38.69
CA SER A 956 30.07 -30.29 38.46
C SER A 956 28.54 -30.41 38.42
N SER A 957 27.81 -29.33 38.75
CA SER A 957 26.34 -29.30 38.64
C SER A 957 25.87 -29.42 37.19
N THR A 958 24.64 -29.92 37.05
CA THR A 958 24.00 -30.21 35.77
C THR A 958 23.99 -28.97 34.87
N VAL A 959 24.42 -29.15 33.61
CA VAL A 959 24.34 -28.11 32.59
C VAL A 959 22.90 -27.96 32.15
N TRP A 960 22.40 -26.73 32.16
CA TRP A 960 21.08 -26.41 31.67
C TRP A 960 21.08 -26.48 30.13
N THR A 961 20.25 -27.36 29.57
CA THR A 961 20.13 -27.58 28.11
C THR A 961 18.70 -27.47 27.60
N ALA A 962 17.71 -27.57 28.50
CA ALA A 962 16.29 -27.45 28.24
C ALA A 962 15.56 -27.09 29.55
N PRO A 963 14.31 -26.59 29.50
CA PRO A 963 13.50 -26.36 30.70
C PRO A 963 13.36 -27.60 31.58
N VAL A 964 13.28 -27.38 32.89
CA VAL A 964 13.30 -28.44 33.91
C VAL A 964 11.99 -28.42 34.69
N THR A 965 11.35 -29.58 34.84
CA THR A 965 10.12 -29.71 35.62
C THR A 965 10.40 -29.78 37.11
N VAL A 966 9.82 -28.86 37.88
CA VAL A 966 9.80 -28.85 39.35
C VAL A 966 8.44 -29.37 39.82
N SER A 967 8.42 -30.59 40.37
CA SER A 967 7.19 -31.29 40.78
C SER A 967 6.90 -31.26 42.29
N SER A 968 7.81 -30.69 43.09
CA SER A 968 7.68 -30.54 44.54
C SER A 968 8.27 -29.20 44.98
N SER A 969 7.80 -28.65 46.10
CA SER A 969 8.29 -27.38 46.61
C SER A 969 9.82 -27.42 46.87
N ALA A 970 10.57 -26.60 46.14
CA ALA A 970 12.02 -26.53 46.23
C ALA A 970 12.54 -25.23 45.58
N ALA A 971 13.83 -24.95 45.79
CA ALA A 971 14.49 -23.82 45.13
C ALA A 971 15.24 -24.29 43.88
N VAL A 972 15.06 -23.58 42.77
CA VAL A 972 15.96 -23.70 41.62
C VAL A 972 17.04 -22.65 41.77
N LYS A 973 18.30 -23.08 41.76
CA LYS A 973 19.46 -22.19 41.78
C LYS A 973 20.31 -22.39 40.53
N ALA A 974 20.88 -21.31 39.98
CA ALA A 974 21.73 -21.38 38.80
C ALA A 974 22.83 -20.31 38.79
N TYR A 975 23.94 -20.59 38.10
CA TYR A 975 24.93 -19.59 37.70
C TYR A 975 25.37 -19.80 36.25
N ALA A 976 25.83 -18.72 35.62
CA ALA A 976 26.39 -18.72 34.28
C ALA A 976 27.88 -18.42 34.32
N SER A 977 28.63 -19.08 33.46
CA SER A 977 30.06 -18.85 33.24
C SER A 977 30.36 -18.76 31.73
N ALA A 978 31.27 -17.88 31.35
CA ALA A 978 31.73 -17.73 29.96
C ALA A 978 33.18 -17.20 29.93
N PRO A 979 34.04 -17.66 29.00
CA PRO A 979 35.39 -17.13 28.86
C PRO A 979 35.39 -15.61 28.64
N GLY A 980 36.20 -14.88 29.41
CA GLY A 980 36.32 -13.41 29.30
C GLY A 980 35.27 -12.60 30.06
N TYR A 981 34.37 -13.25 30.81
CA TYR A 981 33.36 -12.60 31.65
C TYR A 981 33.55 -12.95 33.13
N LEU A 982 33.04 -12.12 34.04
CA LEU A 982 32.83 -12.54 35.42
C LEU A 982 31.61 -13.45 35.47
N ASP A 983 31.72 -14.57 36.19
CA ASP A 983 30.60 -15.47 36.48
C ASP A 983 29.40 -14.67 37.04
N SER A 984 28.19 -15.10 36.71
CA SER A 984 27.00 -14.48 37.25
C SER A 984 26.93 -14.67 38.77
N ASP A 985 26.17 -13.82 39.46
CA ASP A 985 25.70 -14.19 40.79
C ASP A 985 24.83 -15.47 40.71
N ILE A 986 24.73 -16.19 41.83
CA ILE A 986 23.82 -17.32 41.94
C ILE A 986 22.38 -16.78 41.91
N ALA A 987 21.68 -17.00 40.80
CA ALA A 987 20.25 -16.76 40.72
C ALA A 987 19.52 -17.86 41.50
N SER A 988 18.46 -17.48 42.23
CA SER A 988 17.67 -18.40 43.05
C SER A 988 16.19 -18.08 42.93
N ALA A 989 15.36 -19.07 42.60
CA ALA A 989 13.91 -18.96 42.56
C ALA A 989 13.26 -20.05 43.43
N GLN A 990 12.40 -19.64 44.36
CA GLN A 990 11.65 -20.54 45.24
C GLN A 990 10.32 -20.92 44.61
N TYR A 991 10.04 -22.22 44.50
CA TYR A 991 8.77 -22.74 44.02
C TYR A 991 8.04 -23.45 45.16
N THR A 992 6.78 -23.07 45.39
CA THR A 992 5.86 -23.78 46.29
C THR A 992 4.86 -24.53 45.44
N ILE A 993 4.96 -25.86 45.36
CA ILE A 993 4.04 -26.70 44.58
C ILE A 993 2.92 -27.20 45.49
N THR A 994 1.70 -26.77 45.20
CA THR A 994 0.49 -27.20 45.92
C THR A 994 -0.25 -28.24 45.08
N PRO A 995 -0.62 -29.42 45.62
CA PRO A 995 -1.43 -30.39 44.90
C PRO A 995 -2.79 -29.79 44.53
N ALA A 996 -3.25 -30.01 43.29
CA ALA A 996 -4.58 -29.56 42.85
C ALA A 996 -5.70 -30.18 43.72
N LYS A 997 -6.83 -29.49 43.91
CA LYS A 997 -7.97 -29.96 44.73
C LYS A 997 -9.08 -30.54 43.83
N VAL A 998 -9.66 -31.67 44.22
CA VAL A 998 -10.79 -32.31 43.52
C VAL A 998 -12.05 -31.46 43.64
N ALA A 999 -12.84 -31.36 42.58
CA ALA A 999 -14.09 -30.59 42.58
C ALA A 999 -15.14 -31.20 43.52
N THR A 1000 -15.87 -30.34 44.23
CA THR A 1000 -16.93 -30.73 45.17
C THR A 1000 -18.10 -31.41 44.44
N PRO A 1001 -18.60 -32.59 44.91
CA PRO A 1001 -19.72 -33.27 44.27
C PRO A 1001 -21.01 -32.44 44.32
N THR A 1002 -21.80 -32.49 43.26
CA THR A 1002 -23.11 -31.83 43.13
C THR A 1002 -24.24 -32.86 43.06
N PHE A 1003 -25.45 -32.47 43.48
CA PHE A 1003 -26.62 -33.34 43.52
C PHE A 1003 -27.70 -32.86 42.52
N SER A 1004 -28.38 -33.79 41.86
CA SER A 1004 -29.52 -33.51 40.98
C SER A 1004 -30.62 -34.58 41.14
N PRO A 1005 -31.88 -34.21 41.42
CA PRO A 1005 -32.40 -32.85 41.53
C PRO A 1005 -31.86 -32.12 42.76
N ALA A 1006 -32.01 -30.80 42.80
CA ALA A 1006 -31.54 -29.99 43.93
C ALA A 1006 -32.25 -30.37 45.25
N ALA A 1007 -31.59 -30.13 46.39
CA ALA A 1007 -32.18 -30.35 47.70
C ALA A 1007 -33.50 -29.56 47.87
N GLY A 1008 -34.47 -30.10 48.61
CA GLY A 1008 -35.77 -29.47 48.76
C GLY A 1008 -36.82 -30.34 49.42
N SER A 1009 -38.04 -29.79 49.53
CA SER A 1009 -39.22 -30.53 50.01
C SER A 1009 -40.00 -31.07 48.81
N TYR A 1010 -40.29 -32.36 48.84
CA TYR A 1010 -40.98 -33.08 47.78
C TYR A 1010 -42.18 -33.85 48.35
N GLN A 1011 -43.23 -33.99 47.53
CA GLN A 1011 -44.45 -34.73 47.92
C GLN A 1011 -44.39 -36.21 47.53
N ALA A 1012 -43.42 -36.59 46.69
CA ALA A 1012 -43.18 -37.94 46.22
C ALA A 1012 -41.68 -38.27 46.30
N ALA A 1013 -41.35 -39.56 46.31
CA ALA A 1013 -39.96 -40.04 46.35
C ALA A 1013 -39.12 -39.44 45.20
N GLN A 1014 -37.85 -39.17 45.48
CA GLN A 1014 -36.90 -38.59 44.52
C GLN A 1014 -35.77 -39.57 44.20
N THR A 1015 -35.31 -39.57 42.96
CA THR A 1015 -34.10 -40.30 42.54
C THR A 1015 -32.96 -39.29 42.34
N VAL A 1016 -31.98 -39.31 43.25
CA VAL A 1016 -30.88 -38.34 43.33
C VAL A 1016 -29.63 -38.88 42.65
N THR A 1017 -29.09 -38.10 41.72
CA THR A 1017 -27.80 -38.34 41.07
C THR A 1017 -26.72 -37.45 41.66
N ILE A 1018 -25.50 -37.97 41.77
CA ILE A 1018 -24.31 -37.23 42.23
C ILE A 1018 -23.31 -37.11 41.07
N SER A 1019 -22.76 -35.93 40.83
CA SER A 1019 -21.73 -35.71 39.80
C SER A 1019 -20.54 -34.92 40.33
N CYS A 1020 -19.36 -35.11 39.74
CA CYS A 1020 -18.14 -34.37 40.05
C CYS A 1020 -17.50 -33.87 38.76
N ALA A 1021 -17.07 -32.61 38.74
CA ALA A 1021 -16.43 -32.01 37.57
C ALA A 1021 -15.00 -32.54 37.32
N THR A 1022 -14.35 -33.13 38.34
CA THR A 1022 -13.05 -33.80 38.18
C THR A 1022 -13.27 -35.18 37.54
N SER A 1023 -13.04 -35.27 36.24
CA SER A 1023 -13.15 -36.52 35.48
C SER A 1023 -12.28 -37.63 36.10
N GLY A 1024 -12.86 -38.82 36.29
CA GLY A 1024 -12.19 -39.97 36.89
C GLY A 1024 -12.10 -39.94 38.43
N ALA A 1025 -12.61 -38.91 39.12
CA ALA A 1025 -12.67 -38.90 40.58
C ALA A 1025 -13.68 -39.93 41.11
N THR A 1026 -13.29 -40.66 42.15
CA THR A 1026 -14.17 -41.59 42.87
C THR A 1026 -15.03 -40.81 43.86
N ILE A 1027 -16.36 -40.83 43.69
CA ILE A 1027 -17.30 -40.18 44.60
C ILE A 1027 -17.70 -41.18 45.70
N ARG A 1028 -17.56 -40.77 46.96
CA ARG A 1028 -17.99 -41.50 48.16
C ARG A 1028 -19.16 -40.76 48.81
N TYR A 1029 -20.17 -41.47 49.30
CA TYR A 1029 -21.36 -40.83 49.89
C TYR A 1029 -21.94 -41.59 51.09
N THR A 1030 -22.78 -40.89 51.85
CA THR A 1030 -23.59 -41.39 52.97
C THR A 1030 -25.01 -40.83 52.84
N THR A 1031 -26.01 -41.51 53.38
CA THR A 1031 -27.44 -41.10 53.34
C THR A 1031 -28.03 -40.83 54.73
N ASP A 1032 -27.24 -41.04 55.78
CA ASP A 1032 -27.61 -40.82 57.19
C ASP A 1032 -27.13 -39.46 57.72
N GLY A 1033 -26.58 -38.61 56.84
CA GLY A 1033 -26.04 -37.29 57.21
C GLY A 1033 -24.65 -37.32 57.87
N THR A 1034 -24.02 -38.48 58.03
CA THR A 1034 -22.63 -38.57 58.52
C THR A 1034 -21.63 -38.14 57.45
N THR A 1035 -20.44 -37.67 57.83
CA THR A 1035 -19.41 -37.25 56.86
C THR A 1035 -18.81 -38.47 56.15
N PRO A 1036 -18.80 -38.53 54.80
CA PRO A 1036 -18.24 -39.66 54.08
C PRO A 1036 -16.73 -39.79 54.31
N THR A 1037 -16.26 -41.03 54.44
CA THR A 1037 -14.84 -41.39 54.61
C THR A 1037 -14.37 -42.24 53.43
N SER A 1038 -13.10 -42.66 53.44
CA SER A 1038 -12.53 -43.58 52.45
C SER A 1038 -13.18 -44.97 52.43
N THR A 1039 -14.00 -45.32 53.44
CA THR A 1039 -14.74 -46.59 53.51
C THR A 1039 -16.23 -46.45 53.23
N SER A 1040 -16.75 -45.22 53.05
CA SER A 1040 -18.15 -44.98 52.67
C SER A 1040 -18.47 -45.54 51.28
N ASN A 1041 -19.76 -45.66 50.97
CA ASN A 1041 -20.23 -46.24 49.72
C ASN A 1041 -19.71 -45.45 48.50
N ILE A 1042 -19.27 -46.16 47.47
CA ILE A 1042 -18.89 -45.54 46.19
C ILE A 1042 -20.18 -45.29 45.40
N TYR A 1043 -20.38 -44.03 44.99
CA TYR A 1043 -21.50 -43.69 44.12
C TYR A 1043 -21.28 -44.28 42.73
N SER A 1044 -22.22 -45.12 42.30
CA SER A 1044 -22.18 -45.80 40.99
C SER A 1044 -23.56 -45.85 40.31
N THR A 1045 -24.64 -45.73 41.08
CA THR A 1045 -26.02 -45.64 40.59
C THR A 1045 -26.77 -44.52 41.34
N PRO A 1046 -27.84 -43.95 40.75
CA PRO A 1046 -28.70 -42.99 41.44
C PRO A 1046 -29.26 -43.53 42.77
N ILE A 1047 -29.58 -42.61 43.70
CA ILE A 1047 -30.03 -42.92 45.07
C ILE A 1047 -31.52 -42.57 45.19
N ASP A 1048 -32.36 -43.56 45.51
CA ASP A 1048 -33.78 -43.33 45.77
C ASP A 1048 -34.02 -42.85 47.21
N VAL A 1049 -34.76 -41.75 47.34
CA VAL A 1049 -35.09 -41.08 48.59
C VAL A 1049 -36.61 -41.08 48.78
N THR A 1050 -37.10 -41.89 49.71
CA THR A 1050 -38.55 -42.09 49.97
C THR A 1050 -39.05 -41.44 51.27
N ALA A 1051 -38.14 -40.96 52.12
CA ALA A 1051 -38.39 -40.25 53.37
C ALA A 1051 -37.33 -39.16 53.56
N THR A 1052 -37.48 -38.29 54.57
CA THR A 1052 -36.49 -37.23 54.84
C THR A 1052 -35.08 -37.80 54.99
N THR A 1053 -34.19 -37.48 54.05
CA THR A 1053 -32.86 -38.07 53.92
C THR A 1053 -31.82 -36.97 53.68
N THR A 1054 -30.68 -37.06 54.37
CA THR A 1054 -29.54 -36.15 54.13
C THR A 1054 -28.41 -36.93 53.47
N ILE A 1055 -28.09 -36.56 52.23
CA ILE A 1055 -27.00 -37.15 51.47
C ILE A 1055 -25.76 -36.25 51.62
N LYS A 1056 -24.64 -36.83 52.05
CA LYS A 1056 -23.33 -36.16 51.99
C LYS A 1056 -22.40 -36.89 51.03
N ALA A 1057 -21.57 -36.16 50.30
CA ALA A 1057 -20.64 -36.73 49.32
C ALA A 1057 -19.27 -36.05 49.32
N ILE A 1058 -18.22 -36.81 49.03
CA ILE A 1058 -16.85 -36.34 48.82
C ILE A 1058 -16.26 -37.03 47.58
N ALA A 1059 -15.51 -36.30 46.77
CA ALA A 1059 -14.78 -36.85 45.62
C ALA A 1059 -13.28 -36.98 45.91
N ILE A 1060 -12.69 -38.08 45.48
CA ILE A 1060 -11.31 -38.47 45.75
C ILE A 1060 -10.62 -38.81 44.43
N TYR A 1061 -9.42 -38.26 44.19
CA TYR A 1061 -8.58 -38.56 43.03
C TYR A 1061 -7.11 -38.63 43.47
N THR A 1062 -6.40 -39.67 43.04
CA THR A 1062 -5.00 -39.90 43.45
C THR A 1062 -4.09 -38.78 42.96
N GLY A 1063 -3.27 -38.21 43.87
CA GLY A 1063 -2.36 -37.10 43.56
C GLY A 1063 -2.98 -35.71 43.68
N MET A 1064 -4.26 -35.63 44.09
CA MET A 1064 -4.96 -34.37 44.37
C MET A 1064 -5.41 -34.33 45.84
N THR A 1065 -5.61 -33.12 46.36
CA THR A 1065 -6.29 -32.92 47.64
C THR A 1065 -7.77 -33.27 47.47
N ASN A 1066 -8.36 -34.04 48.38
CA ASN A 1066 -9.78 -34.40 48.33
C ASN A 1066 -10.70 -33.17 48.21
N SER A 1067 -11.88 -33.37 47.64
CA SER A 1067 -12.87 -32.30 47.54
C SER A 1067 -13.38 -31.86 48.92
N ASP A 1068 -14.06 -30.71 48.98
CA ASP A 1068 -14.93 -30.44 50.12
C ASP A 1068 -16.09 -31.44 50.16
N VAL A 1069 -16.65 -31.64 51.35
CA VAL A 1069 -17.84 -32.49 51.53
C VAL A 1069 -19.07 -31.67 51.15
N SER A 1070 -19.83 -32.14 50.17
CA SER A 1070 -21.15 -31.58 49.86
C SER A 1070 -22.23 -32.26 50.70
N SER A 1071 -23.29 -31.53 51.03
CA SER A 1071 -24.41 -32.00 51.85
C SER A 1071 -25.72 -31.49 51.27
N SER A 1072 -26.71 -32.36 51.14
CA SER A 1072 -28.04 -32.02 50.62
C SER A 1072 -29.13 -32.81 51.33
N THR A 1073 -30.17 -32.11 51.78
CA THR A 1073 -31.29 -32.71 52.51
C THR A 1073 -32.56 -32.66 51.66
N TYR A 1074 -33.19 -33.83 51.52
CA TYR A 1074 -34.44 -34.02 50.78
C TYR A 1074 -35.51 -34.37 51.80
N THR A 1075 -36.55 -33.55 51.92
CA THR A 1075 -37.67 -33.80 52.83
C THR A 1075 -38.83 -34.36 52.03
N ILE A 1076 -39.24 -35.61 52.29
CA ILE A 1076 -40.41 -36.21 51.63
C ILE A 1076 -41.60 -36.13 52.59
N THR A 1077 -42.60 -35.31 52.24
CA THR A 1077 -43.83 -35.15 53.02
C THR A 1077 -45.02 -35.63 52.19
N PRO A 1078 -45.53 -36.84 52.43
CA PRO A 1078 -46.71 -37.35 51.74
C PRO A 1078 -47.94 -36.50 52.06
N VAL A 1079 -48.73 -36.12 51.04
CA VAL A 1079 -50.01 -35.43 51.25
C VAL A 1079 -51.04 -36.45 51.75
N ILE A 1080 -51.55 -36.24 52.96
CA ILE A 1080 -52.62 -37.08 53.52
C ILE A 1080 -53.98 -36.46 53.13
N PRO A 1081 -54.77 -37.11 52.25
CA PRO A 1081 -56.03 -36.56 51.78
C PRO A 1081 -57.03 -36.38 52.93
N ALA A 1082 -57.90 -35.36 52.85
CA ALA A 1082 -58.94 -35.16 53.86
C ALA A 1082 -59.96 -36.33 53.85
N TRP A 1083 -60.42 -36.74 55.02
CA TRP A 1083 -61.53 -37.69 55.13
C TRP A 1083 -62.81 -37.06 54.56
N GLY A 1084 -63.58 -37.83 53.80
CA GLY A 1084 -64.86 -37.43 53.26
C GLY A 1084 -65.90 -38.54 53.42
N PRO A 1085 -67.20 -38.19 53.53
CA PRO A 1085 -68.28 -39.17 53.55
C PRO A 1085 -68.48 -39.80 52.17
N ASN A 1086 -68.95 -41.05 52.14
CA ASN A 1086 -69.22 -41.84 50.93
C ASN A 1086 -67.98 -42.19 50.08
N ILE A 1087 -66.78 -42.14 50.67
CA ILE A 1087 -65.53 -42.53 50.02
C ILE A 1087 -65.16 -43.94 50.48
N SER A 1088 -64.75 -44.78 49.54
CA SER A 1088 -64.26 -46.12 49.86
C SER A 1088 -62.80 -46.06 50.30
N TYR A 1089 -62.55 -46.44 51.54
CA TYR A 1089 -61.21 -46.51 52.13
C TYR A 1089 -60.80 -47.97 52.31
N LYS A 1090 -59.56 -48.29 51.93
CA LYS A 1090 -58.94 -49.59 52.15
C LYS A 1090 -58.19 -49.59 53.47
N THR A 1091 -58.07 -50.77 54.11
CA THR A 1091 -57.24 -50.91 55.30
C THR A 1091 -55.82 -50.42 54.99
N GLY A 1092 -55.31 -49.49 55.79
CA GLY A 1092 -54.02 -48.83 55.61
C GLY A 1092 -54.09 -47.40 55.08
N ASP A 1093 -55.21 -46.99 54.46
CA ASP A 1093 -55.35 -45.63 53.94
C ASP A 1093 -55.24 -44.60 55.07
N LEU A 1094 -54.44 -43.55 54.83
CA LEU A 1094 -54.31 -42.41 55.73
C LEU A 1094 -55.20 -41.28 55.24
N VAL A 1095 -55.96 -40.68 56.17
CA VAL A 1095 -56.79 -39.52 55.92
C VAL A 1095 -56.59 -38.47 57.02
N SER A 1096 -56.78 -37.20 56.68
CA SER A 1096 -56.80 -36.11 57.64
C SER A 1096 -58.24 -35.71 57.98
N TYR A 1097 -58.58 -35.64 59.26
CA TYR A 1097 -59.88 -35.15 59.72
C TYR A 1097 -59.70 -34.32 60.99
N SER A 1098 -60.26 -33.11 61.02
CA SER A 1098 -60.17 -32.18 62.15
C SER A 1098 -58.74 -31.98 62.69
N GLY A 1099 -57.78 -31.85 61.78
CA GLY A 1099 -56.37 -31.60 62.12
C GLY A 1099 -55.59 -32.81 62.65
N LYS A 1100 -56.19 -34.00 62.67
CA LYS A 1100 -55.53 -35.26 63.04
C LYS A 1100 -55.47 -36.21 61.86
N THR A 1101 -54.44 -37.04 61.83
CA THR A 1101 -54.31 -38.13 60.86
C THR A 1101 -54.94 -39.39 61.42
N TYR A 1102 -55.73 -40.08 60.60
CA TYR A 1102 -56.33 -41.35 60.92
C TYR A 1102 -55.97 -42.38 59.86
N LYS A 1103 -55.70 -43.61 60.30
CA LYS A 1103 -55.50 -44.78 59.47
C LYS A 1103 -56.76 -45.61 59.45
N CYS A 1104 -57.24 -45.96 58.26
CA CYS A 1104 -58.33 -46.91 58.09
C CYS A 1104 -57.84 -48.29 58.56
N VAL A 1105 -58.43 -48.84 59.62
CA VAL A 1105 -58.05 -50.16 60.15
C VAL A 1105 -58.88 -51.28 59.56
N GLN A 1106 -60.08 -50.97 59.07
CA GLN A 1106 -60.96 -51.91 58.41
C GLN A 1106 -61.55 -51.27 57.16
N GLY A 1107 -61.29 -51.86 55.99
CA GLY A 1107 -61.79 -51.32 54.72
C GLY A 1107 -63.32 -51.19 54.71
N HIS A 1108 -63.80 -50.01 54.32
CA HIS A 1108 -65.22 -49.65 54.31
C HIS A 1108 -65.49 -48.52 53.33
N THR A 1109 -66.76 -48.28 53.00
CA THR A 1109 -67.20 -47.01 52.41
C THR A 1109 -67.72 -46.13 53.54
N SER A 1110 -67.10 -44.97 53.76
CA SER A 1110 -67.48 -44.07 54.84
C SER A 1110 -68.91 -43.58 54.65
N LEU A 1111 -69.62 -43.33 55.75
CA LEU A 1111 -70.96 -42.71 55.74
C LEU A 1111 -70.92 -41.43 56.58
N PRO A 1112 -71.84 -40.47 56.36
CA PRO A 1112 -72.04 -39.36 57.29
C PRO A 1112 -72.28 -39.88 58.71
N GLY A 1113 -71.60 -39.34 59.72
CA GLY A 1113 -71.59 -39.86 61.09
C GLY A 1113 -70.46 -40.86 61.39
N TRP A 1114 -69.73 -41.32 60.37
CA TRP A 1114 -68.56 -42.21 60.52
C TRP A 1114 -67.24 -41.45 60.45
N GLU A 1115 -67.26 -40.19 60.87
CA GLU A 1115 -66.04 -39.37 60.95
C GLU A 1115 -64.98 -40.11 61.79
N PRO A 1116 -63.69 -40.02 61.44
CA PRO A 1116 -62.64 -40.83 62.08
C PRO A 1116 -62.54 -40.69 63.60
N SER A 1117 -62.96 -39.57 64.18
CA SER A 1117 -63.04 -39.37 65.63
C SER A 1117 -64.17 -40.15 66.32
N ASN A 1118 -65.22 -40.50 65.59
CA ASN A 1118 -66.47 -41.02 66.13
C ASN A 1118 -66.51 -42.56 66.11
N VAL A 1119 -65.77 -43.19 65.19
CA VAL A 1119 -65.85 -44.63 64.94
C VAL A 1119 -64.46 -45.28 65.01
N PRO A 1120 -63.91 -45.48 66.23
CA PRO A 1120 -62.57 -46.04 66.44
C PRO A 1120 -62.43 -47.50 65.96
N ALA A 1121 -63.53 -48.20 65.71
CA ALA A 1121 -63.52 -49.53 65.10
C ALA A 1121 -63.08 -49.51 63.62
N LEU A 1122 -63.28 -48.38 62.92
CA LEU A 1122 -62.93 -48.22 61.51
C LEU A 1122 -61.67 -47.38 61.31
N TRP A 1123 -61.35 -46.52 62.28
CA TRP A 1123 -60.28 -45.53 62.20
C TRP A 1123 -59.38 -45.53 63.43
N GLN A 1124 -58.07 -45.52 63.21
CA GLN A 1124 -57.05 -45.41 64.25
C GLN A 1124 -56.28 -44.10 64.09
N ALA A 1125 -56.31 -43.23 65.10
CA ALA A 1125 -55.47 -42.02 65.10
C ALA A 1125 -53.98 -42.40 64.98
N GLN A 1126 -53.22 -41.66 64.17
CA GLN A 1126 -51.78 -41.85 63.96
C GLN A 1126 -50.96 -40.79 64.71
#